data_AF-A0A8T4RFX2-F1
#
_entry.id   AF-A0A8T4RFX2-F1
#
_cell.length_a   1.000
_cell.length_b   1.000
_cell.length_c   1.000
_cell.angle_alpha   90.00
_cell.angle_beta   90.00
_cell.angle_gamma   90.00
#
_symmetry.space_group_name_H-M   'P 1'
#
loop_
_entity.id
_entity.type
_entity.pdbx_description
1 polymer ?
#
loop_
_entity_poly.entity_id
_entity_poly.type
_entity_poly.pdbx_seq_one_letter_code
_entity_poly.pdbx_strand_id
1 'polypeptide(L)'
;MPKKRKLIAIVVCLLSIFLIPVLAQEETAAQEESDERTNIENIDVTGDDLFADIGDVELQQGSGLITPDDFFYFLENFIETVLVGDNPETALNYKEEKIAEFKRMIEEGKADAAKKALAKAEVYADIVEREVSPDLEQRARESSKAVKETLQEVTEGLEGEEWEDIRKAVEEHEEKEDDIAKAAKISAKIKELCEELSTVDPLEYAKVCKTEEDDPEWHRKLDKELTEEQKKEAEQFFRTMSKCLENPRECPCEEFTITKFAEVCSEIAPLAAACEFDGDEEACNKMDSFPDPIDLLPPHLQEAMWAVEEKYRESEFEHHIPQECKEAGATTQDACMKIMFKTHAPPECQEALERGEIDPENEREAREACEKIMFLEYAPEECIEAGLTDHRECEKLMFKLNAPEECLEAGIDPTDRRAWDKCNVITFKSNAPQECLDAGLTGEGRNDGKKCEVIRFKLDAAQECLDAGLTGEGSSDWQKCNAIQFKAGEKCGLIQFKLNAPQECLDAGLTGKRNSDWRDCEKIRFKQDAPQECIDAGLTGTHPEDWRKCDKLRREKEYEEREEGYGNGDAIPYPKPDGAYDKPEDYIDVNCRDGEVKICDNGYCKCIPQEYNNEDRNQEEGEQKEGSDSSGGGGGTDGQQGGGSDGSSSDTPTDEDSGSDSSGNEDSSGSSGSDNSGEERGGDDSSSENVINPS
;
A
#
# COMPACT_ATOMS: atom_id res chain seq x y z
N MET A 1 8.37 -70.58 43.68
CA MET A 1 8.46 -69.31 44.44
C MET A 1 7.82 -68.19 43.61
N PRO A 2 7.21 -67.19 44.26
CA PRO A 2 6.08 -66.42 43.73
C PRO A 2 6.46 -65.05 43.16
N LYS A 3 5.41 -64.35 42.67
CA LYS A 3 5.26 -62.91 42.37
C LYS A 3 5.33 -62.54 40.88
N LYS A 4 4.14 -62.30 40.33
CA LYS A 4 3.73 -61.11 39.52
C LYS A 4 2.63 -61.51 38.50
N ARG A 5 1.44 -61.78 39.02
CA ARG A 5 0.17 -61.67 38.28
C ARG A 5 -0.56 -60.46 38.87
N LYS A 6 -0.37 -59.26 38.29
CA LYS A 6 -1.17 -58.03 38.52
C LYS A 6 -0.72 -56.87 37.61
N LEU A 7 -0.53 -57.12 36.30
CA LEU A 7 -0.19 -56.03 35.35
C LEU A 7 -0.71 -56.25 33.91
N ILE A 8 -1.67 -57.17 33.71
CA ILE A 8 -2.25 -57.46 32.38
C ILE A 8 -3.70 -56.94 32.25
N ALA A 9 -4.25 -56.31 33.29
CA ALA A 9 -5.63 -55.82 33.28
C ALA A 9 -5.79 -54.30 33.05
N ILE A 10 -4.70 -53.54 32.87
CA ILE A 10 -4.76 -52.07 32.67
C ILE A 10 -4.32 -51.64 31.25
N VAL A 11 -3.61 -52.50 30.51
CA VAL A 11 -3.18 -52.21 29.12
C VAL A 11 -4.28 -52.51 28.09
N VAL A 12 -5.35 -53.22 28.48
CA VAL A 12 -6.45 -53.61 27.57
C VAL A 12 -7.59 -52.59 27.52
N CYS A 13 -7.62 -51.58 28.42
CA CYS A 13 -8.61 -50.49 28.37
C CYS A 13 -8.14 -49.21 27.68
N LEU A 14 -6.84 -49.07 27.36
CA LEU A 14 -6.30 -47.89 26.68
C LEU A 14 -6.04 -48.09 25.17
N LEU A 15 -6.24 -49.30 24.65
CA LEU A 15 -6.06 -49.63 23.23
C LEU A 15 -7.38 -49.72 22.44
N SER A 16 -8.51 -49.36 23.06
CA SER A 16 -9.85 -49.38 22.46
C SER A 16 -10.42 -47.99 22.14
N ILE A 17 -9.61 -46.92 22.17
CA ILE A 17 -9.99 -45.56 21.74
C ILE A 17 -9.42 -45.19 20.35
N PHE A 18 -8.53 -46.00 19.79
CA PHE A 18 -8.05 -45.83 18.42
C PHE A 18 -8.60 -46.94 17.53
N LEU A 19 -9.83 -46.79 17.01
CA LEU A 19 -10.34 -47.47 15.80
C LEU A 19 -11.81 -47.10 15.54
N ILE A 20 -12.07 -46.01 14.81
CA ILE A 20 -13.22 -45.88 13.88
C ILE A 20 -12.69 -45.16 12.62
N PRO A 21 -13.14 -45.56 11.40
CA PRO A 21 -12.35 -45.45 10.18
C PRO A 21 -12.60 -44.17 9.38
N VAL A 22 -11.54 -43.73 8.71
CA VAL A 22 -11.57 -42.81 7.58
C VAL A 22 -12.33 -43.46 6.43
N LEU A 23 -13.44 -42.85 6.03
CA LEU A 23 -13.99 -42.96 4.68
C LEU A 23 -13.96 -41.56 4.06
N ALA A 24 -13.20 -41.45 2.98
CA ALA A 24 -13.11 -40.28 2.13
C ALA A 24 -14.35 -40.19 1.24
N GLN A 25 -14.95 -39.01 1.16
CA GLN A 25 -15.66 -38.52 -0.01
C GLN A 25 -15.18 -37.09 -0.29
N GLU A 26 -14.92 -36.83 -1.56
CA GLU A 26 -14.42 -35.60 -2.16
C GLU A 26 -15.35 -34.42 -1.88
N GLU A 27 -14.82 -33.34 -1.31
CA GLU A 27 -15.33 -31.98 -1.57
C GLU A 27 -14.12 -31.04 -1.75
N THR A 28 -14.25 -30.22 -2.78
CA THR A 28 -13.29 -29.25 -3.29
C THR A 28 -12.93 -28.20 -2.24
N ALA A 29 -11.65 -28.07 -1.93
CA ALA A 29 -11.12 -26.97 -1.12
C ALA A 29 -11.10 -25.67 -1.96
N ALA A 30 -12.09 -24.81 -1.72
CA ALA A 30 -11.87 -23.37 -1.74
C ALA A 30 -11.40 -22.98 -0.33
N GLN A 31 -10.20 -22.42 -0.24
CA GLN A 31 -9.55 -22.06 1.00
C GLN A 31 -9.98 -20.63 1.34
N GLU A 32 -11.05 -20.50 2.15
CA GLU A 32 -11.35 -19.25 2.86
C GLU A 32 -10.51 -19.22 4.15
N GLU A 33 -9.77 -18.13 4.33
CA GLU A 33 -9.06 -17.78 5.56
C GLU A 33 -10.03 -17.81 6.74
N SER A 34 -9.67 -18.57 7.77
CA SER A 34 -10.38 -18.56 9.04
C SER A 34 -10.00 -17.30 9.83
N ASP A 35 -10.82 -16.25 9.70
CA ASP A 35 -10.92 -15.20 10.70
C ASP A 35 -11.41 -15.81 12.00
N GLU A 36 -10.55 -15.84 13.02
CA GLU A 36 -10.91 -16.15 14.40
C GLU A 36 -11.66 -14.95 14.99
N ARG A 37 -12.87 -14.67 14.48
CA ARG A 37 -13.84 -13.80 15.16
C ARG A 37 -14.32 -14.54 16.40
N THR A 38 -14.00 -13.97 17.56
CA THR A 38 -14.66 -14.26 18.81
C THR A 38 -16.18 -14.25 18.58
N ASN A 39 -16.85 -15.35 18.96
CA ASN A 39 -18.30 -15.42 19.02
C ASN A 39 -18.79 -14.43 20.08
N ILE A 40 -19.03 -13.18 19.70
CA ILE A 40 -19.97 -12.33 20.43
C ILE A 40 -21.33 -12.99 20.20
N GLU A 41 -21.86 -13.64 21.24
CA GLU A 41 -23.22 -14.18 21.22
C GLU A 41 -24.17 -13.08 20.72
N ASN A 42 -24.95 -13.40 19.69
CA ASN A 42 -26.03 -12.52 19.21
C ASN A 42 -26.85 -12.10 20.43
N ILE A 43 -26.82 -10.80 20.75
CA ILE A 43 -27.50 -10.24 21.90
C ILE A 43 -29.00 -10.29 21.63
N ASP A 44 -29.63 -11.40 21.99
CA ASP A 44 -31.08 -11.57 21.96
C ASP A 44 -31.66 -10.90 23.22
N VAL A 45 -31.78 -9.57 23.23
CA VAL A 45 -32.53 -8.85 24.28
C VAL A 45 -34.02 -9.02 24.03
N THR A 46 -34.55 -10.23 24.23
CA THR A 46 -36.00 -10.47 24.26
C THR A 46 -36.57 -10.10 25.64
N GLY A 47 -37.80 -9.59 25.67
CA GLY A 47 -38.41 -9.00 26.87
C GLY A 47 -38.53 -9.95 28.07
N ASP A 48 -38.57 -11.27 27.85
CA ASP A 48 -38.69 -12.27 28.92
C ASP A 48 -37.40 -12.43 29.74
N ASP A 49 -36.24 -12.07 29.18
CA ASP A 49 -34.93 -12.19 29.84
C ASP A 49 -34.49 -10.87 30.52
N LEU A 50 -35.30 -9.82 30.40
CA LEU A 50 -34.96 -8.47 30.88
C LEU A 50 -35.04 -8.33 32.40
N PHE A 51 -35.85 -9.17 33.07
CA PHE A 51 -36.07 -9.15 34.51
C PHE A 51 -35.88 -10.53 35.18
N ALA A 52 -35.41 -11.55 34.44
CA ALA A 52 -35.37 -12.94 34.89
C ALA A 52 -34.47 -13.17 36.14
N ASP A 53 -33.41 -12.37 36.28
CA ASP A 53 -32.48 -12.35 37.40
C ASP A 53 -32.93 -11.47 38.58
N ILE A 54 -34.03 -10.71 38.42
CA ILE A 54 -34.56 -9.83 39.45
C ILE A 54 -35.72 -10.53 40.15
N GLY A 55 -35.59 -10.72 41.47
CA GLY A 55 -36.64 -11.29 42.32
C GLY A 55 -37.86 -10.38 42.46
N ASP A 56 -38.80 -10.74 43.32
CA ASP A 56 -39.96 -9.89 43.61
C ASP A 56 -39.50 -8.57 44.24
N VAL A 57 -39.99 -7.44 43.73
CA VAL A 57 -39.57 -6.09 44.14
C VAL A 57 -40.80 -5.19 44.32
N GLU A 58 -40.78 -4.35 45.36
CA GLU A 58 -41.82 -3.35 45.61
C GLU A 58 -41.23 -1.93 45.44
N LEU A 59 -42.10 -0.96 45.14
CA LEU A 59 -41.71 0.45 45.07
C LEU A 59 -41.10 0.90 46.41
N GLN A 60 -39.87 1.42 46.36
CA GLN A 60 -39.15 1.78 47.58
C GLN A 60 -39.57 3.14 48.12
N GLN A 61 -40.06 4.03 47.25
CA GLN A 61 -40.60 5.34 47.62
C GLN A 61 -42.10 5.30 47.87
N GLY A 62 -42.52 5.88 49.01
CA GLY A 62 -43.92 6.19 49.27
C GLY A 62 -44.37 7.45 48.53
N SER A 63 -45.70 7.64 48.40
CA SER A 63 -46.26 8.84 47.78
C SER A 63 -45.79 10.12 48.48
N GLY A 64 -45.46 11.15 47.71
CA GLY A 64 -45.11 12.48 48.21
C GLY A 64 -46.12 13.08 49.21
N LEU A 65 -45.61 13.98 50.07
CA LEU A 65 -46.40 14.69 51.10
C LEU A 65 -47.42 15.65 50.50
N ILE A 66 -47.18 16.11 49.27
CA ILE A 66 -48.03 17.04 48.52
C ILE A 66 -48.51 16.29 47.28
N THR A 67 -49.81 16.42 46.99
CA THR A 67 -50.51 15.65 45.96
C THR A 67 -50.85 16.55 44.76
N PRO A 68 -51.13 16.01 43.56
CA PRO A 68 -51.44 16.83 42.39
C PRO A 68 -52.65 17.77 42.54
N ASP A 69 -53.52 17.53 43.52
CA ASP A 69 -54.67 18.35 43.89
C ASP A 69 -54.39 19.40 44.99
N ASP A 70 -53.18 19.41 45.57
CA ASP A 70 -52.76 20.41 46.53
C ASP A 70 -52.30 21.73 45.88
N PHE A 71 -52.59 22.85 46.54
CA PHE A 71 -52.27 24.19 46.04
C PHE A 71 -50.76 24.42 45.80
N PHE A 72 -49.91 23.74 46.55
CA PHE A 72 -48.45 23.91 46.47
C PHE A 72 -47.74 22.93 45.50
N TYR A 73 -48.48 22.04 44.84
CA TYR A 73 -47.93 21.06 43.90
C TYR A 73 -47.14 21.70 42.75
N PHE A 74 -47.58 22.87 42.28
CA PHE A 74 -46.83 23.62 41.26
C PHE A 74 -45.44 24.07 41.75
N LEU A 75 -45.31 24.43 43.03
CA LEU A 75 -44.04 24.90 43.59
C LEU A 75 -43.07 23.75 43.82
N GLU A 76 -43.56 22.61 44.29
CA GLU A 76 -42.78 21.38 44.42
C GLU A 76 -42.29 20.89 43.05
N ASN A 77 -43.18 20.76 42.06
CA ASN A 77 -42.81 20.38 40.69
C ASN A 77 -41.76 21.31 40.06
N PHE A 78 -41.87 22.62 40.30
CA PHE A 78 -40.88 23.58 39.80
C PHE A 78 -39.51 23.35 40.45
N ILE A 79 -39.48 23.08 41.76
CA ILE A 79 -38.25 22.78 42.49
C ILE A 79 -37.67 21.45 42.01
N GLU A 80 -38.48 20.40 41.89
CA GLU A 80 -38.05 19.08 41.40
C GLU A 80 -37.48 19.16 39.97
N THR A 81 -38.16 19.83 39.04
CA THR A 81 -37.70 19.95 37.65
C THR A 81 -36.36 20.70 37.56
N VAL A 82 -36.14 21.72 38.40
CA VAL A 82 -34.88 22.49 38.43
C VAL A 82 -33.76 21.71 39.13
N LEU A 83 -34.09 20.89 40.13
CA LEU A 83 -33.10 20.13 40.91
C LEU A 83 -32.69 18.81 40.25
N VAL A 84 -33.56 18.20 39.44
CA VAL A 84 -33.27 16.92 38.76
C VAL A 84 -32.18 17.07 37.70
N GLY A 85 -32.25 18.14 36.89
CA GLY A 85 -31.33 18.30 35.76
C GLY A 85 -31.32 17.04 34.88
N ASP A 86 -30.14 16.53 34.57
CA ASP A 86 -29.93 15.27 33.85
C ASP A 86 -29.46 14.14 34.79
N ASN A 87 -29.71 14.24 36.11
CA ASN A 87 -29.25 13.23 37.06
C ASN A 87 -30.18 12.00 37.08
N PRO A 88 -29.73 10.82 36.63
CA PRO A 88 -30.57 9.63 36.49
C PRO A 88 -31.04 9.05 37.83
N GLU A 89 -30.22 9.09 38.88
CA GLU A 89 -30.59 8.56 40.20
C GLU A 89 -31.70 9.39 40.84
N THR A 90 -31.60 10.72 40.73
CA THR A 90 -32.61 11.65 41.24
C THR A 90 -33.89 11.55 40.42
N ALA A 91 -33.79 11.46 39.09
CA ALA A 91 -34.93 11.24 38.21
C ALA A 91 -35.64 9.92 38.53
N LEU A 92 -34.89 8.84 38.77
CA LEU A 92 -35.45 7.53 39.13
C LEU A 92 -36.24 7.59 40.44
N ASN A 93 -35.72 8.28 41.45
CA ASN A 93 -36.43 8.46 42.71
C ASN A 93 -37.73 9.26 42.53
N TYR A 94 -37.71 10.35 41.75
CA TYR A 94 -38.94 11.10 41.49
C TYR A 94 -39.94 10.35 40.61
N LYS A 95 -39.45 9.52 39.67
CA LYS A 95 -40.30 8.61 38.90
C LYS A 95 -41.08 7.68 39.82
N GLU A 96 -40.40 6.98 40.74
CA GLU A 96 -41.05 6.09 41.72
C GLU A 96 -42.07 6.83 42.59
N GLU A 97 -41.72 8.04 43.05
CA GLU A 97 -42.64 8.88 43.82
C GLU A 97 -43.90 9.25 43.03
N LYS A 98 -43.77 9.65 41.76
CA LYS A 98 -44.91 10.02 40.93
C LYS A 98 -45.77 8.81 40.54
N ILE A 99 -45.19 7.61 40.42
CA ILE A 99 -45.96 6.36 40.26
C ILE A 99 -46.72 6.03 41.56
N ALA A 100 -46.12 6.24 42.73
CA ALA A 100 -46.83 6.07 44.01
C ALA A 100 -47.96 7.11 44.19
N GLU A 101 -47.76 8.36 43.77
CA GLU A 101 -48.82 9.38 43.71
C GLU A 101 -49.94 8.95 42.76
N PHE A 102 -49.59 8.44 41.56
CA PHE A 102 -50.53 7.96 40.56
C PHE A 102 -51.43 6.86 41.13
N LYS A 103 -50.85 5.85 41.77
CA LYS A 103 -51.60 4.77 42.44
C LYS A 103 -52.60 5.33 43.45
N ARG A 104 -52.17 6.25 44.33
CA ARG A 104 -53.06 6.89 45.31
C ARG A 104 -54.21 7.66 44.64
N MET A 105 -53.95 8.38 43.54
CA MET A 105 -54.99 9.13 42.83
C MET A 105 -56.04 8.22 42.18
N ILE A 106 -55.66 7.01 41.74
CA ILE A 106 -56.60 5.99 41.27
C ILE A 106 -57.47 5.50 42.43
N GLU A 107 -56.88 5.17 43.57
CA GLU A 107 -57.62 4.73 44.77
C GLU A 107 -58.63 5.78 45.26
N GLU A 108 -58.31 7.07 45.08
CA GLU A 108 -59.19 8.19 45.44
C GLU A 108 -60.20 8.56 44.34
N GLY A 109 -60.15 7.92 43.17
CA GLY A 109 -61.04 8.18 42.04
C GLY A 109 -60.80 9.52 41.33
N LYS A 110 -59.58 10.06 41.37
CA LYS A 110 -59.22 11.38 40.85
C LYS A 110 -58.49 11.29 39.50
N ALA A 111 -59.23 11.06 38.42
CA ALA A 111 -58.67 10.86 37.07
C ALA A 111 -57.72 11.99 36.61
N ASP A 112 -58.11 13.26 36.73
CA ASP A 112 -57.28 14.40 36.30
C ASP A 112 -55.95 14.50 37.09
N ALA A 113 -55.97 14.13 38.38
CA ALA A 113 -54.78 14.15 39.22
C ALA A 113 -53.87 12.97 38.90
N ALA A 114 -54.44 11.79 38.65
CA ALA A 114 -53.71 10.61 38.21
C ALA A 114 -53.00 10.87 36.86
N LYS A 115 -53.70 11.44 35.88
CA LYS A 115 -53.11 11.79 34.58
C LYS A 115 -51.90 12.72 34.70
N LYS A 116 -51.94 13.69 35.63
CA LYS A 116 -50.82 14.61 35.89
C LYS A 116 -49.63 13.90 36.54
N ALA A 117 -49.88 13.03 37.51
CA ALA A 117 -48.82 12.26 38.17
C ALA A 117 -48.10 11.34 37.17
N LEU A 118 -48.86 10.61 36.34
CA LEU A 118 -48.28 9.72 35.32
C LEU A 118 -47.48 10.48 34.25
N ALA A 119 -48.02 11.58 33.73
CA ALA A 119 -47.30 12.43 32.76
C ALA A 119 -46.00 13.01 33.34
N LYS A 120 -45.90 13.16 34.67
CA LYS A 120 -44.66 13.58 35.34
C LYS A 120 -43.70 12.42 35.54
N ALA A 121 -44.18 11.24 35.90
CA ALA A 121 -43.36 10.04 35.91
C ALA A 121 -42.71 9.81 34.54
N GLU A 122 -43.44 10.06 33.45
CA GLU A 122 -42.93 9.92 32.08
C GLU A 122 -41.76 10.88 31.76
N VAL A 123 -41.84 12.14 32.19
CA VAL A 123 -40.72 13.09 32.05
C VAL A 123 -39.46 12.60 32.77
N TYR A 124 -39.61 12.00 33.95
CA TYR A 124 -38.47 11.44 34.68
C TYR A 124 -37.98 10.14 34.05
N ALA A 125 -38.88 9.32 33.53
CA ALA A 125 -38.55 8.10 32.80
C ALA A 125 -37.67 8.40 31.57
N ASP A 126 -37.96 9.46 30.81
CA ASP A 126 -37.12 9.92 29.69
C ASP A 126 -35.68 10.25 30.12
N ILE A 127 -35.51 10.91 31.26
CA ILE A 127 -34.17 11.26 31.78
C ILE A 127 -33.44 9.98 32.20
N VAL A 128 -34.13 9.06 32.88
CA VAL A 128 -33.53 7.79 33.29
C VAL A 128 -33.11 6.97 32.09
N GLU A 129 -33.96 6.82 31.07
CA GLU A 129 -33.62 6.04 29.87
C GLU A 129 -32.37 6.59 29.17
N ARG A 130 -32.26 7.91 29.04
CA ARG A 130 -31.12 8.55 28.36
C ARG A 130 -29.83 8.50 29.17
N GLU A 131 -29.92 8.73 30.48
CA GLU A 131 -28.74 8.96 31.33
C GLU A 131 -28.39 7.79 32.25
N VAL A 132 -29.13 6.67 32.22
CA VAL A 132 -28.89 5.52 33.10
C VAL A 132 -27.46 5.00 32.95
N SER A 133 -26.70 5.15 34.04
CA SER A 133 -25.30 4.74 34.08
C SER A 133 -25.16 3.24 34.40
N PRO A 134 -24.02 2.63 34.04
CA PRO A 134 -23.69 1.26 34.39
C PRO A 134 -23.84 0.95 35.89
N ASP A 135 -23.47 1.90 36.75
CA ASP A 135 -23.52 1.71 38.21
C ASP A 135 -24.97 1.72 38.74
N LEU A 136 -25.92 2.24 37.96
CA LEU A 136 -27.35 2.22 38.28
C LEU A 136 -28.09 1.05 37.63
N GLU A 137 -27.41 0.17 36.88
CA GLU A 137 -28.04 -0.87 36.06
C GLU A 137 -29.05 -1.70 36.86
N GLN A 138 -28.60 -2.30 37.97
CA GLN A 138 -29.45 -3.14 38.80
C GLN A 138 -30.62 -2.34 39.39
N ARG A 139 -30.37 -1.15 39.92
CA ARG A 139 -31.41 -0.32 40.56
C ARG A 139 -32.45 0.16 39.55
N ALA A 140 -32.03 0.54 38.35
CA ALA A 140 -32.92 0.94 37.26
C ALA A 140 -33.87 -0.19 36.87
N ARG A 141 -33.36 -1.42 36.77
CA ARG A 141 -34.18 -2.58 36.42
C ARG A 141 -35.09 -3.02 37.57
N GLU A 142 -34.62 -2.98 38.82
CA GLU A 142 -35.46 -3.22 40.00
C GLU A 142 -36.62 -2.21 40.08
N SER A 143 -36.32 -0.93 39.87
CA SER A 143 -37.31 0.16 39.80
C SER A 143 -38.32 -0.07 38.69
N SER A 144 -37.84 -0.40 37.48
CA SER A 144 -38.70 -0.62 36.31
C SER A 144 -39.65 -1.80 36.51
N LYS A 145 -39.16 -2.89 37.10
CA LYS A 145 -39.99 -4.05 37.46
C LYS A 145 -41.07 -3.67 38.50
N ALA A 146 -40.69 -2.97 39.57
CA ALA A 146 -41.62 -2.54 40.61
C ALA A 146 -42.71 -1.58 40.08
N VAL A 147 -42.33 -0.66 39.18
CA VAL A 147 -43.28 0.23 38.50
C VAL A 147 -44.25 -0.56 37.64
N LYS A 148 -43.78 -1.50 36.81
CA LYS A 148 -44.64 -2.34 35.97
C LYS A 148 -45.63 -3.16 36.80
N GLU A 149 -45.17 -3.82 37.86
CA GLU A 149 -46.05 -4.58 38.75
C GLU A 149 -47.11 -3.68 39.41
N THR A 150 -46.72 -2.45 39.78
CA THR A 150 -47.65 -1.45 40.33
C THR A 150 -48.68 -0.99 39.29
N LEU A 151 -48.25 -0.73 38.06
CA LEU A 151 -49.13 -0.31 36.96
C LEU A 151 -50.14 -1.40 36.58
N GLN A 152 -49.70 -2.66 36.56
CA GLN A 152 -50.57 -3.81 36.34
C GLN A 152 -51.62 -3.96 37.46
N GLU A 153 -51.23 -3.76 38.73
CA GLU A 153 -52.16 -3.80 39.86
C GLU A 153 -53.25 -2.73 39.74
N VAL A 154 -52.89 -1.50 39.37
CA VAL A 154 -53.86 -0.39 39.31
C VAL A 154 -54.72 -0.40 38.05
N THR A 155 -54.33 -1.16 37.02
CA THR A 155 -55.08 -1.28 35.75
C THR A 155 -56.49 -1.82 35.97
N GLU A 156 -56.70 -2.70 36.96
CA GLU A 156 -58.03 -3.20 37.34
C GLU A 156 -58.96 -2.08 37.88
N GLY A 157 -58.39 -0.99 38.41
CA GLY A 157 -59.14 0.15 38.95
C GLY A 157 -59.57 1.18 37.90
N LEU A 158 -59.13 1.06 36.65
CA LEU A 158 -59.32 2.04 35.59
C LEU A 158 -60.60 1.81 34.75
N GLU A 159 -61.75 1.70 35.42
CA GLU A 159 -63.05 1.48 34.79
C GLU A 159 -63.82 2.79 34.54
N GLY A 160 -64.12 3.13 33.29
CA GLY A 160 -64.91 4.32 32.92
C GLY A 160 -64.40 5.01 31.65
N GLU A 161 -65.20 5.92 31.10
CA GLU A 161 -64.82 6.75 29.94
C GLU A 161 -63.75 7.76 30.35
N GLU A 162 -63.82 8.26 31.59
CA GLU A 162 -62.85 9.20 32.17
C GLU A 162 -61.43 8.62 32.37
N TRP A 163 -61.28 7.28 32.33
CA TRP A 163 -60.00 6.58 32.50
C TRP A 163 -59.41 6.02 31.20
N GLU A 164 -60.09 6.20 30.06
CA GLU A 164 -59.63 5.66 28.76
C GLU A 164 -58.25 6.20 28.37
N ASP A 165 -58.06 7.52 28.43
CA ASP A 165 -56.77 8.16 28.16
C ASP A 165 -55.66 7.66 29.10
N ILE A 166 -56.02 7.40 30.36
CA ILE A 166 -55.05 6.99 31.38
C ILE A 166 -54.62 5.54 31.16
N ARG A 167 -55.54 4.65 30.77
CA ARG A 167 -55.19 3.26 30.40
C ARG A 167 -54.16 3.23 29.26
N LYS A 168 -54.38 4.04 28.23
CA LYS A 168 -53.42 4.13 27.11
C LYS A 168 -52.05 4.64 27.56
N ALA A 169 -52.03 5.67 28.41
CA ALA A 169 -50.78 6.18 28.97
C ALA A 169 -50.07 5.19 29.89
N VAL A 170 -50.82 4.34 30.61
CA VAL A 170 -50.25 3.25 31.43
C VAL A 170 -49.56 2.21 30.55
N GLU A 171 -50.23 1.77 29.48
CA GLU A 171 -49.64 0.83 28.51
C GLU A 171 -48.34 1.40 27.89
N GLU A 172 -48.35 2.67 27.49
CA GLU A 172 -47.16 3.36 26.96
C GLU A 172 -46.04 3.46 28.01
N HIS A 173 -46.39 3.71 29.28
CA HIS A 173 -45.41 3.77 30.36
C HIS A 173 -44.83 2.38 30.70
N GLU A 174 -45.60 1.30 30.61
CA GLU A 174 -45.09 -0.07 30.80
C GLU A 174 -44.06 -0.47 29.72
N GLU A 175 -44.22 0.01 28.49
CA GLU A 175 -43.24 -0.16 27.42
C GLU A 175 -41.97 0.67 27.71
N LYS A 176 -42.15 1.91 28.18
CA LYS A 176 -41.04 2.79 28.57
C LYS A 176 -40.17 2.19 29.66
N GLU A 177 -40.76 1.49 30.62
CA GLU A 177 -40.02 0.78 31.67
C GLU A 177 -39.17 -0.38 31.12
N ASP A 178 -39.60 -1.05 30.04
CA ASP A 178 -38.75 -2.03 29.36
C ASP A 178 -37.56 -1.35 28.69
N ASP A 179 -37.77 -0.18 28.08
CA ASP A 179 -36.69 0.54 27.40
C ASP A 179 -35.66 1.09 28.39
N ILE A 180 -36.08 1.58 29.57
CA ILE A 180 -35.17 1.92 30.67
C ILE A 180 -34.34 0.71 31.10
N ALA A 181 -34.98 -0.44 31.33
CA ALA A 181 -34.28 -1.65 31.75
C ALA A 181 -33.32 -2.18 30.67
N LYS A 182 -33.63 -2.00 29.38
CA LYS A 182 -32.70 -2.30 28.28
C LYS A 182 -31.53 -1.33 28.24
N ALA A 183 -31.79 -0.03 28.32
CA ALA A 183 -30.76 1.01 28.34
C ALA A 183 -29.76 0.77 29.47
N ALA A 184 -30.25 0.40 30.66
CA ALA A 184 -29.45 -0.01 31.81
C ALA A 184 -28.53 -1.21 31.51
N LYS A 185 -29.04 -2.28 30.89
CA LYS A 185 -28.20 -3.43 30.50
C LYS A 185 -27.18 -3.06 29.42
N ILE A 186 -27.58 -2.25 28.44
CA ILE A 186 -26.72 -1.82 27.35
C ILE A 186 -25.58 -0.95 27.89
N SER A 187 -25.86 0.00 28.79
CA SER A 187 -24.82 0.85 29.38
C SER A 187 -23.78 0.03 30.14
N ALA A 188 -24.22 -0.94 30.94
CA ALA A 188 -23.32 -1.86 31.65
C ALA A 188 -22.40 -2.64 30.69
N LYS A 189 -22.95 -3.16 29.58
CA LYS A 189 -22.16 -3.89 28.56
C LYS A 189 -21.21 -2.99 27.79
N ILE A 190 -21.63 -1.76 27.46
CA ILE A 190 -20.75 -0.78 26.82
C ILE A 190 -19.55 -0.49 27.73
N LYS A 191 -19.76 -0.26 29.02
CA LYS A 191 -18.67 -0.05 29.98
C LYS A 191 -17.68 -1.22 29.97
N GLU A 192 -18.16 -2.45 30.12
CA GLU A 192 -17.32 -3.64 30.13
C GLU A 192 -16.50 -3.77 28.83
N LEU A 193 -17.16 -3.62 27.68
CA LEU A 193 -16.50 -3.70 26.37
C LEU A 193 -15.44 -2.60 26.19
N CYS A 194 -15.75 -1.37 26.59
CA CYS A 194 -14.85 -0.24 26.41
C CYS A 194 -13.66 -0.30 27.38
N GLU A 195 -13.86 -0.75 28.61
CA GLU A 195 -12.77 -1.03 29.55
C GLU A 195 -11.83 -2.13 28.98
N GLU A 196 -12.38 -3.20 28.42
CA GLU A 196 -11.57 -4.26 27.81
C GLU A 196 -10.83 -3.77 26.54
N LEU A 197 -11.54 -3.12 25.60
CA LEU A 197 -10.95 -2.58 24.37
C LEU A 197 -9.88 -1.54 24.66
N SER A 198 -10.07 -0.67 25.66
CA SER A 198 -9.06 0.34 26.03
C SER A 198 -7.73 -0.28 26.47
N THR A 199 -7.75 -1.53 26.92
CA THR A 199 -6.56 -2.31 27.31
C THR A 199 -6.03 -3.17 26.15
N VAL A 200 -6.91 -3.85 25.42
CA VAL A 200 -6.55 -4.89 24.44
C VAL A 200 -6.36 -4.34 23.03
N ASP A 201 -7.28 -3.52 22.54
CA ASP A 201 -7.23 -2.91 21.21
C ASP A 201 -7.67 -1.43 21.27
N PRO A 202 -6.74 -0.53 21.61
CA PRO A 202 -6.99 0.90 21.75
C PRO A 202 -7.45 1.59 20.45
N LEU A 203 -7.18 1.00 19.27
CA LEU A 203 -7.71 1.54 18.01
C LEU A 203 -9.19 1.26 17.88
N GLU A 204 -9.61 0.04 18.18
CA GLU A 204 -11.01 -0.32 18.12
C GLU A 204 -11.79 0.40 19.23
N TYR A 205 -11.18 0.60 20.40
CA TYR A 205 -11.69 1.53 21.42
C TYR A 205 -11.93 2.93 20.84
N ALA A 206 -10.94 3.55 20.21
CA ALA A 206 -11.06 4.91 19.68
C ALA A 206 -12.11 5.05 18.56
N LYS A 207 -12.44 3.96 17.87
CA LYS A 207 -13.50 3.92 16.85
C LYS A 207 -14.89 3.70 17.44
N VAL A 208 -15.01 2.87 18.48
CA VAL A 208 -16.29 2.33 18.95
C VAL A 208 -16.75 3.00 20.25
N CYS A 209 -15.83 3.36 21.14
CA CYS A 209 -16.10 3.83 22.50
C CYS A 209 -15.84 5.33 22.70
N LYS A 210 -15.27 6.00 21.69
CA LYS A 210 -15.05 7.44 21.76
C LYS A 210 -16.37 8.18 21.73
N THR A 211 -16.48 9.21 22.56
CA THR A 211 -17.72 9.95 22.77
C THR A 211 -17.71 11.35 22.17
N GLU A 212 -18.90 11.85 21.82
CA GLU A 212 -19.19 13.20 21.34
C GLU A 212 -19.97 14.03 22.38
N GLU A 213 -20.26 15.30 22.08
CA GLU A 213 -20.93 16.20 23.04
C GLU A 213 -22.36 15.75 23.40
N ASP A 214 -23.05 15.05 22.50
CA ASP A 214 -24.44 14.62 22.68
C ASP A 214 -24.59 13.26 23.40
N ASP A 215 -23.48 12.58 23.71
CA ASP A 215 -23.50 11.29 24.41
C ASP A 215 -23.85 11.43 25.91
N PRO A 216 -24.40 10.37 26.54
CA PRO A 216 -24.73 10.36 27.97
C PRO A 216 -23.54 10.77 28.84
N GLU A 217 -23.80 11.50 29.94
CA GLU A 217 -22.74 12.08 30.77
C GLU A 217 -21.79 11.01 31.32
N TRP A 218 -22.34 9.87 31.73
CA TRP A 218 -21.55 8.76 32.26
C TRP A 218 -20.58 8.18 31.22
N HIS A 219 -20.98 8.13 29.95
CA HIS A 219 -20.16 7.54 28.87
C HIS A 219 -19.00 8.48 28.54
N ARG A 220 -19.27 9.77 28.43
CA ARG A 220 -18.22 10.81 28.24
C ARG A 220 -17.21 10.82 29.38
N LYS A 221 -17.68 10.61 30.61
CA LYS A 221 -16.81 10.51 31.78
C LYS A 221 -15.92 9.27 31.73
N LEU A 222 -16.49 8.12 31.38
CA LEU A 222 -15.73 6.87 31.19
C LEU A 222 -14.66 7.05 30.11
N ASP A 223 -15.03 7.63 28.96
CA ASP A 223 -14.10 7.85 27.85
C ASP A 223 -12.91 8.73 28.26
N LYS A 224 -13.20 9.82 28.99
CA LYS A 224 -12.17 10.69 29.55
C LYS A 224 -11.26 9.96 30.54
N GLU A 225 -11.81 9.12 31.41
CA GLU A 225 -11.04 8.35 32.39
C GLU A 225 -10.09 7.37 31.68
N LEU A 226 -10.60 6.57 30.74
CA LEU A 226 -9.82 5.59 29.98
C LEU A 226 -8.76 6.26 29.11
N THR A 227 -9.09 7.40 28.47
CA THR A 227 -8.12 8.17 27.65
C THR A 227 -6.98 8.76 28.51
N GLU A 228 -7.28 9.27 29.71
CA GLU A 228 -6.24 9.78 30.62
C GLU A 228 -5.37 8.66 31.20
N GLU A 229 -5.91 7.45 31.38
CA GLU A 229 -5.13 6.27 31.76
C GLU A 229 -4.19 5.82 30.64
N GLN A 230 -4.68 5.71 29.40
CA GLN A 230 -3.86 5.44 28.22
C GLN A 230 -2.74 6.48 28.06
N LYS A 231 -3.02 7.76 28.32
CA LYS A 231 -2.01 8.82 28.30
C LYS A 231 -0.95 8.66 29.38
N LYS A 232 -1.33 8.31 30.60
CA LYS A 232 -0.36 8.04 31.69
C LYS A 232 0.48 6.81 31.41
N GLU A 233 -0.13 5.75 30.88
CA GLU A 233 0.59 4.55 30.44
C GLU A 233 1.62 4.93 29.37
N ALA A 234 1.21 5.75 28.39
CA ALA A 234 2.11 6.30 27.38
C ALA A 234 3.27 7.06 28.01
N GLU A 235 3.01 8.06 28.85
CA GLU A 235 4.05 8.85 29.53
C GLU A 235 5.03 7.97 30.34
N GLN A 236 4.52 6.95 31.04
CA GLN A 236 5.36 6.03 31.81
C GLN A 236 6.17 5.10 30.91
N PHE A 237 5.58 4.57 29.84
CA PHE A 237 6.26 3.77 28.83
C PHE A 237 7.43 4.57 28.25
N PHE A 238 7.20 5.83 27.85
CA PHE A 238 8.26 6.69 27.32
C PHE A 238 9.33 7.05 28.33
N ARG A 239 8.97 7.36 29.57
CA ARG A 239 9.95 7.64 30.63
C ARG A 239 10.87 6.44 30.91
N THR A 240 10.38 5.24 30.66
CA THR A 240 11.14 4.00 30.79
C THR A 240 12.04 3.81 29.57
N MET A 241 11.50 4.04 28.38
CA MET A 241 12.23 3.99 27.10
C MET A 241 13.36 5.01 27.02
N SER A 242 13.15 6.24 27.48
CA SER A 242 14.15 7.30 27.45
C SER A 242 15.45 6.88 28.14
N LYS A 243 15.35 6.13 29.25
CA LYS A 243 16.52 5.59 29.95
C LYS A 243 17.29 4.59 29.09
N CYS A 244 16.58 3.78 28.30
CA CYS A 244 17.17 2.83 27.37
C CYS A 244 17.92 3.52 26.22
N LEU A 245 17.34 4.61 25.68
CA LEU A 245 17.98 5.42 24.64
C LEU A 245 19.18 6.21 25.18
N GLU A 246 19.11 6.72 26.41
CA GLU A 246 20.22 7.44 27.05
C GLU A 246 21.40 6.52 27.39
N ASN A 247 21.12 5.30 27.86
CA ASN A 247 22.15 4.32 28.17
C ASN A 247 21.62 2.88 28.04
N PRO A 248 21.91 2.20 26.92
CA PRO A 248 21.48 0.83 26.69
C PRO A 248 21.92 -0.18 27.78
N ARG A 249 23.00 0.10 28.53
CA ARG A 249 23.46 -0.78 29.63
C ARG A 249 22.58 -0.73 30.88
N GLU A 250 21.84 0.35 31.04
CA GLU A 250 20.96 0.59 32.20
C GLU A 250 19.48 0.51 31.81
N CYS A 251 19.17 0.03 30.60
CA CYS A 251 17.83 -0.10 30.08
C CYS A 251 16.98 -1.07 30.96
N PRO A 252 15.91 -0.58 31.62
CA PRO A 252 15.10 -1.41 32.50
C PRO A 252 14.00 -2.12 31.71
N CYS A 253 14.36 -3.08 30.84
CA CYS A 253 13.39 -3.79 29.99
C CYS A 253 12.27 -4.51 30.77
N GLU A 254 12.52 -4.84 32.05
CA GLU A 254 11.55 -5.48 32.95
C GLU A 254 10.43 -4.52 33.43
N GLU A 255 10.61 -3.20 33.27
CA GLU A 255 9.63 -2.18 33.68
C GLU A 255 8.52 -1.96 32.63
N PHE A 256 8.63 -2.52 31.42
CA PHE A 256 7.61 -2.39 30.37
C PHE A 256 6.42 -3.33 30.60
N THR A 257 5.20 -2.79 30.49
CA THR A 257 3.94 -3.54 30.63
C THR A 257 3.64 -4.45 29.44
N ILE A 258 4.14 -4.10 28.25
CA ILE A 258 3.93 -4.83 27.01
C ILE A 258 4.91 -5.99 26.92
N THR A 259 4.44 -7.21 27.15
CA THR A 259 5.29 -8.40 27.26
C THR A 259 6.16 -8.65 26.03
N LYS A 260 5.59 -8.56 24.81
CA LYS A 260 6.35 -8.76 23.55
C LYS A 260 7.44 -7.72 23.38
N PHE A 261 7.17 -6.47 23.75
CA PHE A 261 8.15 -5.40 23.70
C PHE A 261 9.27 -5.62 24.72
N ALA A 262 8.92 -6.00 25.95
CA ALA A 262 9.89 -6.28 27.02
C ALA A 262 10.86 -7.42 26.65
N GLU A 263 10.35 -8.46 25.99
CA GLU A 263 11.14 -9.59 25.47
C GLU A 263 12.17 -9.12 24.43
N VAL A 264 11.72 -8.38 23.42
CA VAL A 264 12.60 -7.86 22.36
C VAL A 264 13.58 -6.83 22.91
N CYS A 265 13.14 -5.94 23.81
CA CYS A 265 14.01 -4.99 24.52
C CYS A 265 15.16 -5.70 25.22
N SER A 266 14.88 -6.81 25.91
CA SER A 266 15.87 -7.57 26.68
C SER A 266 16.94 -8.21 25.78
N GLU A 267 16.63 -8.42 24.50
CA GLU A 267 17.58 -8.92 23.50
C GLU A 267 18.35 -7.77 22.81
N ILE A 268 17.68 -6.66 22.49
CA ILE A 268 18.28 -5.52 21.78
C ILE A 268 19.17 -4.68 22.68
N ALA A 269 18.75 -4.37 23.92
CA ALA A 269 19.51 -3.50 24.83
C ALA A 269 20.99 -3.91 25.02
N PRO A 270 21.35 -5.19 25.26
CA PRO A 270 22.74 -5.60 25.36
C PRO A 270 23.50 -5.52 24.03
N LEU A 271 22.83 -5.72 22.89
CA LEU A 271 23.43 -5.57 21.57
C LEU A 271 23.73 -4.10 21.26
N ALA A 272 22.79 -3.20 21.58
CA ALA A 272 22.97 -1.76 21.46
C ALA A 272 24.14 -1.27 22.35
N ALA A 273 24.21 -1.75 23.59
CA ALA A 273 25.33 -1.44 24.49
C ALA A 273 26.69 -1.91 23.92
N ALA A 274 26.75 -3.12 23.34
CA ALA A 274 27.98 -3.64 22.75
C ALA A 274 28.36 -2.91 21.46
N CYS A 275 27.38 -2.55 20.63
CA CYS A 275 27.58 -1.76 19.43
C CYS A 275 28.15 -0.37 19.77
N GLU A 276 27.47 0.38 20.66
CA GLU A 276 27.80 1.77 20.96
C GLU A 276 29.06 1.94 21.82
N PHE A 277 29.18 1.16 22.91
CA PHE A 277 30.28 1.35 23.86
C PHE A 277 31.48 0.45 23.61
N ASP A 278 31.28 -0.73 23.03
CA ASP A 278 32.35 -1.72 22.81
C ASP A 278 32.79 -1.78 21.34
N GLY A 279 32.09 -1.09 20.43
CA GLY A 279 32.41 -1.02 19.00
C GLY A 279 32.24 -2.36 18.28
N ASP A 280 31.36 -3.23 18.79
CA ASP A 280 31.10 -4.55 18.22
C ASP A 280 30.22 -4.43 16.97
N GLU A 281 30.87 -4.36 15.81
CA GLU A 281 30.22 -4.34 14.50
C GLU A 281 29.27 -5.54 14.26
N GLU A 282 29.55 -6.71 14.85
CA GLU A 282 28.66 -7.87 14.74
C GLU A 282 27.37 -7.66 15.55
N ALA A 283 27.47 -6.98 16.70
CA ALA A 283 26.30 -6.57 17.48
C ALA A 283 25.48 -5.51 16.74
N CYS A 284 26.13 -4.51 16.13
CA CYS A 284 25.45 -3.49 15.32
C CYS A 284 24.66 -4.13 14.16
N ASN A 285 25.26 -5.07 13.41
CA ASN A 285 24.59 -5.73 12.29
C ASN A 285 23.46 -6.69 12.72
N LYS A 286 23.51 -7.23 13.95
CA LYS A 286 22.44 -8.11 14.46
C LYS A 286 21.21 -7.34 14.88
N MET A 287 21.33 -6.06 15.25
CA MET A 287 20.17 -5.23 15.60
C MET A 287 19.21 -5.09 14.41
N ASP A 288 19.71 -5.01 13.18
CA ASP A 288 18.91 -4.94 11.95
C ASP A 288 18.07 -6.21 11.66
N SER A 289 18.31 -7.30 12.39
CA SER A 289 17.56 -8.56 12.23
C SER A 289 16.32 -8.64 13.11
N PHE A 290 16.14 -7.69 14.04
CA PHE A 290 14.96 -7.61 14.89
C PHE A 290 13.83 -6.83 14.19
N PRO A 291 12.56 -7.18 14.47
CA PRO A 291 11.43 -6.35 14.10
C PRO A 291 11.60 -4.95 14.69
N ASP A 292 11.11 -3.93 13.98
CA ASP A 292 11.09 -2.58 14.51
C ASP A 292 10.34 -2.59 15.86
N PRO A 293 10.97 -2.18 16.98
CA PRO A 293 10.32 -2.18 18.29
C PRO A 293 9.02 -1.37 18.32
N ILE A 294 8.88 -0.41 17.39
CA ILE A 294 7.68 0.39 17.15
C ILE A 294 6.48 -0.48 16.76
N ASP A 295 6.71 -1.47 15.89
CA ASP A 295 5.67 -2.38 15.38
C ASP A 295 5.11 -3.29 16.48
N LEU A 296 5.80 -3.38 17.62
CA LEU A 296 5.39 -4.16 18.79
C LEU A 296 4.54 -3.34 19.76
N LEU A 297 4.40 -2.02 19.53
CA LEU A 297 3.64 -1.12 20.37
C LEU A 297 2.18 -1.03 19.91
N PRO A 298 1.22 -1.01 20.85
CA PRO A 298 -0.13 -0.53 20.60
C PRO A 298 -0.13 0.85 19.94
N PRO A 299 -1.04 1.12 18.98
CA PRO A 299 -1.03 2.38 18.22
C PRO A 299 -1.14 3.67 19.02
N HIS A 300 -1.82 3.69 20.18
CA HIS A 300 -1.85 4.87 21.06
C HIS A 300 -0.47 5.19 21.67
N LEU A 301 0.40 4.18 21.80
CA LEU A 301 1.80 4.38 22.16
C LEU A 301 2.63 4.78 20.93
N GLN A 302 2.29 4.33 19.71
CA GLN A 302 2.98 4.79 18.51
C GLN A 302 2.81 6.31 18.28
N GLU A 303 1.60 6.87 18.49
CA GLU A 303 1.38 8.32 18.38
C GLU A 303 2.14 9.13 19.45
N ALA A 304 2.13 8.64 20.69
CA ALA A 304 2.89 9.27 21.76
C ALA A 304 4.41 9.12 21.55
N MET A 305 4.84 8.08 20.84
CA MET A 305 6.24 7.89 20.46
C MET A 305 6.67 8.86 19.37
N TRP A 306 5.81 9.24 18.42
CA TRP A 306 6.12 10.34 17.49
C TRP A 306 6.36 11.67 18.21
N ALA A 307 5.60 11.97 19.28
CA ALA A 307 5.83 13.16 20.10
C ALA A 307 7.17 13.09 20.89
N VAL A 308 7.67 11.88 21.15
CA VAL A 308 8.98 11.65 21.78
C VAL A 308 10.10 11.69 20.75
N GLU A 309 9.94 11.09 19.57
CA GLU A 309 10.85 11.28 18.45
C GLU A 309 11.03 12.76 18.14
N GLU A 310 9.97 13.57 18.21
CA GLU A 310 10.07 15.02 18.02
C GLU A 310 10.89 15.72 19.11
N LYS A 311 10.72 15.33 20.39
CA LYS A 311 11.55 15.84 21.51
C LYS A 311 13.00 15.35 21.45
N TYR A 312 13.21 14.11 21.02
CA TYR A 312 14.54 13.52 20.88
C TYR A 312 15.25 13.97 19.61
N ARG A 313 14.53 14.36 18.55
CA ARG A 313 15.08 14.95 17.31
C ARG A 313 15.82 16.26 17.59
N GLU A 314 15.40 17.03 18.59
CA GLU A 314 16.16 18.20 19.07
C GLU A 314 17.45 17.80 19.82
N SER A 315 17.47 16.64 20.51
CA SER A 315 18.62 16.12 21.25
C SER A 315 19.57 15.22 20.44
N GLU A 316 19.11 14.66 19.31
CA GLU A 316 19.87 13.77 18.42
C GLU A 316 21.00 14.51 17.72
N PHE A 317 20.88 15.83 17.52
CA PHE A 317 21.94 16.60 16.90
C PHE A 317 23.24 16.50 17.71
N GLU A 318 23.22 16.51 19.04
CA GLU A 318 24.46 16.40 19.84
C GLU A 318 25.17 15.04 19.68
N HIS A 319 24.43 13.95 19.46
CA HIS A 319 25.00 12.59 19.39
C HIS A 319 25.32 12.16 17.94
N HIS A 320 24.57 12.65 16.95
CA HIS A 320 24.64 12.24 15.54
C HIS A 320 24.99 13.36 14.54
N ILE A 321 25.71 14.43 14.93
CA ILE A 321 26.30 15.35 13.93
C ILE A 321 27.20 14.55 12.96
N PRO A 322 26.96 14.61 11.63
CA PRO A 322 27.85 14.04 10.62
C PRO A 322 29.29 14.51 10.80
N GLN A 323 30.27 13.64 10.60
CA GLN A 323 31.68 13.95 10.87
C GLN A 323 32.16 15.23 10.16
N GLU A 324 31.68 15.46 8.94
CA GLU A 324 31.95 16.66 8.13
C GLU A 324 31.48 17.95 8.80
N CYS A 325 30.34 17.90 9.50
CA CYS A 325 29.81 19.01 10.29
C CYS A 325 30.56 19.19 11.62
N LYS A 326 31.00 18.10 12.28
CA LYS A 326 31.84 18.16 13.49
C LYS A 326 33.18 18.83 13.18
N GLU A 327 33.80 18.45 12.07
CA GLU A 327 35.08 19.00 11.60
C GLU A 327 34.98 20.47 11.20
N ALA A 328 33.83 20.88 10.66
CA ALA A 328 33.52 22.28 10.35
C ALA A 328 33.06 23.09 11.57
N GLY A 329 32.96 22.48 12.76
CA GLY A 329 32.63 23.15 14.01
C GLY A 329 31.15 23.52 14.17
N ALA A 330 30.24 22.83 13.48
CA ALA A 330 28.81 23.02 13.66
C ALA A 330 28.35 22.50 15.03
N THR A 331 27.75 23.39 15.82
CA THR A 331 27.14 23.06 17.11
C THR A 331 25.61 23.16 17.08
N THR A 332 25.02 23.50 15.93
CA THR A 332 23.57 23.57 15.73
C THR A 332 23.16 22.94 14.41
N GLN A 333 21.93 22.42 14.34
CA GLN A 333 21.36 21.79 13.16
C GLN A 333 21.45 22.70 11.93
N ASP A 334 21.08 23.97 12.08
CA ASP A 334 21.17 24.97 11.01
C ASP A 334 22.61 25.15 10.51
N ALA A 335 23.60 25.14 11.40
CA ALA A 335 25.00 25.28 11.01
C ALA A 335 25.47 24.07 10.20
N CYS A 336 25.13 22.86 10.65
CA CYS A 336 25.48 21.63 9.92
C CYS A 336 24.75 21.55 8.59
N MET A 337 23.47 21.88 8.54
CA MET A 337 22.70 21.93 7.29
C MET A 337 23.34 22.86 6.26
N LYS A 338 23.78 24.06 6.67
CA LYS A 338 24.53 24.99 5.80
C LYS A 338 25.80 24.36 5.25
N ILE A 339 26.53 23.60 6.08
CA ILE A 339 27.74 22.87 5.66
C ILE A 339 27.37 21.76 4.67
N MET A 340 26.37 20.94 4.99
CA MET A 340 25.94 19.83 4.14
C MET A 340 25.45 20.32 2.77
N PHE A 341 24.64 21.38 2.73
CA PHE A 341 24.20 21.98 1.48
C PHE A 341 25.39 22.50 0.66
N LYS A 342 26.34 23.19 1.30
CA LYS A 342 27.54 23.71 0.62
C LYS A 342 28.46 22.61 0.10
N THR A 343 28.53 21.48 0.79
CA THR A 343 29.44 20.38 0.45
C THR A 343 28.83 19.40 -0.55
N HIS A 344 27.52 19.14 -0.45
CA HIS A 344 26.86 18.04 -1.16
C HIS A 344 25.79 18.48 -2.17
N ALA A 345 25.42 19.77 -2.22
CA ALA A 345 24.52 20.24 -3.27
C ALA A 345 25.17 20.08 -4.67
N PRO A 346 24.37 19.92 -5.74
CA PRO A 346 24.89 19.94 -7.10
C PRO A 346 25.71 21.22 -7.39
N PRO A 347 26.76 21.16 -8.23
CA PRO A 347 27.63 22.31 -8.52
C PRO A 347 26.87 23.59 -8.90
N GLU A 348 25.79 23.46 -9.66
CA GLU A 348 24.93 24.55 -10.11
C GLU A 348 24.27 25.28 -8.93
N CYS A 349 23.83 24.53 -7.93
CA CYS A 349 23.25 25.08 -6.71
C CYS A 349 24.30 25.66 -5.77
N GLN A 350 25.52 25.09 -5.74
CA GLN A 350 26.64 25.68 -5.01
C GLN A 350 27.03 27.05 -5.59
N GLU A 351 27.11 27.16 -6.91
CA GLU A 351 27.38 28.43 -7.59
C GLU A 351 26.27 29.45 -7.34
N ALA A 352 25.00 29.04 -7.39
CA ALA A 352 23.88 29.93 -7.10
C ALA A 352 23.86 30.39 -5.64
N LEU A 353 24.26 29.52 -4.70
CA LEU A 353 24.49 29.88 -3.31
C LEU A 353 25.60 30.94 -3.17
N GLU A 354 26.72 30.79 -3.89
CA GLU A 354 27.82 31.78 -3.89
C GLU A 354 27.42 33.13 -4.52
N ARG A 355 26.52 33.11 -5.50
CA ARG A 355 25.94 34.33 -6.11
C ARG A 355 24.86 35.00 -5.25
N GLY A 356 24.43 34.36 -4.16
CA GLY A 356 23.37 34.85 -3.28
C GLY A 356 21.96 34.69 -3.87
N GLU A 357 21.77 33.75 -4.79
CA GLU A 357 20.47 33.39 -5.38
C GLU A 357 19.72 32.36 -4.53
N ILE A 358 20.43 31.66 -3.63
CA ILE A 358 19.88 30.71 -2.66
C ILE A 358 20.19 31.23 -1.25
N ASP A 359 19.18 31.29 -0.39
CA ASP A 359 19.36 31.59 1.03
C ASP A 359 19.41 30.29 1.83
N PRO A 360 20.56 29.94 2.46
CA PRO A 360 20.69 28.70 3.22
C PRO A 360 20.19 28.85 4.67
N GLU A 361 19.54 29.95 5.05
CA GLU A 361 18.93 30.13 6.38
C GLU A 361 17.63 29.33 6.56
N ASN A 362 16.96 28.97 5.47
CA ASN A 362 15.76 28.13 5.48
C ASN A 362 15.94 26.94 4.53
N GLU A 363 16.01 25.72 5.08
CA GLU A 363 16.23 24.49 4.30
C GLU A 363 15.25 24.36 3.13
N ARG A 364 13.97 24.62 3.41
CA ARG A 364 12.89 24.39 2.46
C ARG A 364 13.03 25.35 1.28
N GLU A 365 13.28 26.63 1.57
CA GLU A 365 13.47 27.66 0.53
C GLU A 365 14.77 27.42 -0.26
N ALA A 366 15.84 27.00 0.41
CA ALA A 366 17.11 26.66 -0.24
C ALA A 366 16.96 25.49 -1.22
N ARG A 367 16.21 24.47 -0.81
CA ARG A 367 15.90 23.29 -1.61
C ARG A 367 15.04 23.64 -2.81
N GLU A 368 13.96 24.39 -2.61
CA GLU A 368 13.08 24.85 -3.69
C GLU A 368 13.82 25.71 -4.72
N ALA A 369 14.71 26.61 -4.26
CA ALA A 369 15.53 27.42 -5.14
C ALA A 369 16.51 26.57 -5.96
N CYS A 370 17.17 25.60 -5.32
CA CYS A 370 18.06 24.65 -6.00
C CYS A 370 17.30 23.77 -7.00
N GLU A 371 16.14 23.22 -6.63
CA GLU A 371 15.30 22.42 -7.53
C GLU A 371 14.88 23.21 -8.77
N LYS A 372 14.57 24.50 -8.61
CA LYS A 372 14.26 25.38 -9.74
C LYS A 372 15.45 25.61 -10.67
N ILE A 373 16.65 25.79 -10.11
CA ILE A 373 17.88 25.94 -10.90
C ILE A 373 18.16 24.66 -11.67
N MET A 374 18.09 23.51 -10.99
CA MET A 374 18.29 22.20 -11.62
C MET A 374 17.24 21.94 -12.70
N PHE A 375 15.98 22.32 -12.48
CA PHE A 375 14.94 22.23 -13.50
C PHE A 375 15.28 23.08 -14.72
N LEU A 376 15.68 24.34 -14.57
CA LEU A 376 16.00 25.18 -15.72
C LEU A 376 17.23 24.71 -16.51
N GLU A 377 18.20 24.09 -15.84
CA GLU A 377 19.42 23.60 -16.49
C GLU A 377 19.22 22.26 -17.21
N TYR A 378 18.37 21.39 -16.64
CA TYR A 378 18.27 19.99 -17.08
C TYR A 378 16.89 19.55 -17.57
N ALA A 379 15.86 20.39 -17.46
CA ALA A 379 14.55 20.05 -17.99
C ALA A 379 14.58 19.90 -19.52
N PRO A 380 13.73 19.03 -20.09
CA PRO A 380 13.54 18.94 -21.53
C PRO A 380 13.18 20.29 -22.14
N GLU A 381 13.68 20.56 -23.36
CA GLU A 381 13.45 21.83 -24.08
C GLU A 381 11.95 22.12 -24.20
N GLU A 382 11.13 21.09 -24.42
CA GLU A 382 9.68 21.19 -24.54
C GLU A 382 9.01 21.77 -23.28
N CYS A 383 9.55 21.46 -22.10
CA CYS A 383 9.04 21.99 -20.83
C CYS A 383 9.48 23.44 -20.60
N ILE A 384 10.71 23.79 -21.01
CA ILE A 384 11.24 25.15 -20.91
C ILE A 384 10.49 26.08 -21.89
N GLU A 385 10.25 25.65 -23.12
CA GLU A 385 9.49 26.39 -24.12
C GLU A 385 8.03 26.61 -23.70
N ALA A 386 7.45 25.64 -22.98
CA ALA A 386 6.12 25.77 -22.39
C ALA A 386 6.08 26.72 -21.17
N GLY A 387 7.23 27.25 -20.73
CA GLY A 387 7.35 28.15 -19.58
C GLY A 387 7.08 27.46 -18.25
N LEU A 388 7.27 26.14 -18.18
CA LEU A 388 7.10 25.37 -16.95
C LEU A 388 8.34 25.56 -16.07
N THR A 389 8.13 25.56 -14.75
CA THR A 389 9.23 25.65 -13.76
C THR A 389 9.11 24.57 -12.69
N ASP A 390 8.22 23.62 -12.92
CA ASP A 390 7.84 22.57 -11.98
C ASP A 390 7.91 21.22 -12.67
N HIS A 391 8.58 20.27 -12.01
CA HIS A 391 8.81 18.93 -12.54
C HIS A 391 7.49 18.20 -12.82
N ARG A 392 6.46 18.44 -12.00
CA ARG A 392 5.18 17.74 -12.11
C ARG A 392 4.35 18.27 -13.27
N GLU A 393 4.31 19.57 -13.50
CA GLU A 393 3.68 20.13 -14.70
C GLU A 393 4.43 19.70 -15.97
N CYS A 394 5.76 19.61 -15.92
CA CYS A 394 6.56 19.08 -17.03
C CYS A 394 6.25 17.61 -17.30
N GLU A 395 6.14 16.77 -16.27
CA GLU A 395 5.78 15.36 -16.42
C GLU A 395 4.41 15.18 -17.11
N LYS A 396 3.42 16.01 -16.76
CA LYS A 396 2.10 16.02 -17.43
C LYS A 396 2.21 16.36 -18.91
N LEU A 397 3.03 17.35 -19.26
CA LEU A 397 3.29 17.73 -20.64
C LEU A 397 3.99 16.59 -21.39
N MET A 398 5.03 16.01 -20.79
CA MET A 398 5.80 14.91 -21.38
C MET A 398 4.95 13.67 -21.59
N PHE A 399 4.02 13.35 -20.67
CA PHE A 399 3.06 12.26 -20.88
C PHE A 399 2.18 12.53 -22.10
N LYS A 400 1.65 13.74 -22.27
CA LYS A 400 0.83 14.08 -23.45
C LYS A 400 1.58 14.00 -24.77
N LEU A 401 2.88 14.35 -24.76
CA LEU A 401 3.70 14.36 -25.97
C LEU A 401 4.25 12.97 -26.33
N ASN A 402 4.60 12.16 -25.32
CA ASN A 402 5.38 10.94 -25.51
C ASN A 402 4.66 9.65 -25.11
N ALA A 403 3.48 9.71 -24.48
CA ALA A 403 2.74 8.50 -24.17
C ALA A 403 2.37 7.77 -25.48
N PRO A 404 2.54 6.43 -25.52
CA PRO A 404 2.04 5.60 -26.63
C PRO A 404 0.54 5.84 -26.89
N GLU A 405 0.13 5.71 -28.16
CA GLU A 405 -1.26 5.94 -28.59
C GLU A 405 -2.26 5.09 -27.79
N GLU A 406 -1.91 3.83 -27.53
CA GLU A 406 -2.67 2.89 -26.68
C GLU A 406 -2.93 3.40 -25.26
N CYS A 407 -2.00 4.16 -24.66
CA CYS A 407 -2.18 4.75 -23.33
C CYS A 407 -3.10 5.98 -23.35
N LEU A 408 -3.06 6.76 -24.43
CA LEU A 408 -3.95 7.91 -24.64
C LEU A 408 -5.37 7.44 -24.96
N GLU A 409 -5.53 6.39 -25.77
CA GLU A 409 -6.81 5.76 -26.10
C GLU A 409 -7.48 5.11 -24.88
N ALA A 410 -6.67 4.55 -23.97
CA ALA A 410 -7.14 4.02 -22.69
C ALA A 410 -7.66 5.11 -21.74
N GLY A 411 -7.56 6.39 -22.11
CA GLY A 411 -8.10 7.51 -21.34
C GLY A 411 -7.34 7.76 -20.03
N ILE A 412 -6.05 7.42 -19.98
CA ILE A 412 -5.22 7.73 -18.81
C ILE A 412 -5.13 9.25 -18.65
N ASP A 413 -5.63 9.75 -17.53
CA ASP A 413 -5.54 11.17 -17.19
C ASP A 413 -4.07 11.57 -16.99
N PRO A 414 -3.53 12.50 -17.81
CA PRO A 414 -2.15 12.97 -17.66
C PRO A 414 -1.88 13.66 -16.32
N THR A 415 -2.92 14.09 -15.59
CA THR A 415 -2.79 14.75 -14.29
C THR A 415 -2.63 13.77 -13.12
N ASP A 416 -2.85 12.48 -13.35
CA ASP A 416 -2.64 11.43 -12.37
C ASP A 416 -1.14 11.23 -12.11
N ARG A 417 -0.74 11.21 -10.83
CA ARG A 417 0.64 10.96 -10.41
C ARG A 417 1.16 9.58 -10.83
N ARG A 418 0.27 8.65 -11.17
CA ARG A 418 0.58 7.28 -11.62
C ARG A 418 0.25 7.07 -13.09
N ALA A 419 0.15 8.13 -13.90
CA ALA A 419 -0.18 8.03 -15.33
C ALA A 419 0.81 7.12 -16.09
N TRP A 420 2.11 7.29 -15.86
CA TRP A 420 3.14 6.42 -16.43
C TRP A 420 3.07 4.98 -15.93
N ASP A 421 2.81 4.76 -14.64
CA ASP A 421 2.66 3.41 -14.09
C ASP A 421 1.47 2.68 -14.72
N LYS A 422 0.32 3.37 -14.84
CA LYS A 422 -0.87 2.83 -15.51
C LYS A 422 -0.60 2.53 -16.98
N CYS A 423 0.13 3.41 -17.66
CA CYS A 423 0.53 3.20 -19.04
C CYS A 423 1.47 1.99 -19.16
N ASN A 424 2.44 1.83 -18.25
CA ASN A 424 3.35 0.69 -18.24
C ASN A 424 2.62 -0.65 -18.11
N VAL A 425 1.51 -0.73 -17.36
CA VAL A 425 0.67 -1.94 -17.30
C VAL A 425 0.06 -2.27 -18.66
N ILE A 426 -0.44 -1.27 -19.38
CA ILE A 426 -1.03 -1.44 -20.72
C ILE A 426 0.06 -1.87 -21.69
N THR A 427 1.16 -1.14 -21.75
CA THR A 427 2.31 -1.44 -22.60
C THR A 427 2.88 -2.82 -22.30
N PHE A 428 2.92 -3.24 -21.03
CA PHE A 428 3.35 -4.59 -20.64
C PHE A 428 2.37 -5.64 -21.18
N LYS A 429 1.06 -5.47 -21.01
CA LYS A 429 0.07 -6.42 -21.55
C LYS A 429 0.12 -6.53 -23.08
N SER A 430 0.40 -5.44 -23.78
CA SER A 430 0.52 -5.42 -25.25
C SER A 430 1.80 -6.08 -25.75
N ASN A 431 2.91 -5.98 -25.00
CA ASN A 431 4.23 -6.41 -25.47
C ASN A 431 4.80 -7.65 -24.76
N ALA A 432 4.21 -8.08 -23.65
CA ALA A 432 4.67 -9.24 -22.92
C ALA A 432 4.43 -10.52 -23.75
N PRO A 433 5.43 -11.42 -23.83
CA PRO A 433 5.23 -12.74 -24.41
C PRO A 433 4.09 -13.48 -23.70
N GLN A 434 3.38 -14.34 -24.45
CA GLN A 434 2.21 -15.06 -23.95
C GLN A 434 2.55 -15.89 -22.70
N GLU A 435 3.75 -16.45 -22.63
CA GLU A 435 4.23 -17.26 -21.52
C GLU A 435 4.34 -16.46 -20.21
N CYS A 436 4.59 -15.15 -20.29
CA CYS A 436 4.57 -14.27 -19.13
C CYS A 436 3.14 -13.97 -18.65
N LEU A 437 2.21 -13.79 -19.59
CA LEU A 437 0.79 -13.59 -19.29
C LEU A 437 0.16 -14.86 -18.70
N ASP A 438 0.50 -16.03 -19.24
CA ASP A 438 0.06 -17.35 -18.75
C ASP A 438 0.60 -17.65 -17.34
N ALA A 439 1.77 -17.09 -17.00
CA ALA A 439 2.33 -17.12 -15.65
C ALA A 439 1.64 -16.14 -14.67
N GLY A 440 0.60 -15.42 -15.12
CA GLY A 440 -0.18 -14.49 -14.31
C GLY A 440 0.49 -13.14 -14.09
N LEU A 441 1.51 -12.78 -14.89
CA LEU A 441 2.13 -11.46 -14.80
C LEU A 441 1.24 -10.44 -15.52
N THR A 442 0.79 -9.44 -14.77
CA THR A 442 -0.14 -8.43 -15.28
C THR A 442 0.54 -7.10 -15.60
N GLY A 443 1.77 -6.90 -15.11
CA GLY A 443 2.49 -5.63 -15.21
C GLY A 443 2.20 -4.68 -14.04
N GLU A 444 1.25 -5.02 -13.18
CA GLU A 444 0.90 -4.24 -11.98
C GLU A 444 1.92 -4.45 -10.85
N GLY A 445 2.61 -5.60 -10.85
CA GLY A 445 3.68 -5.87 -9.90
C GLY A 445 4.96 -5.13 -10.28
N ARG A 446 5.58 -4.44 -9.32
CA ARG A 446 6.86 -3.72 -9.48
C ARG A 446 8.00 -4.56 -10.07
N ASN A 447 7.91 -5.89 -9.96
CA ASN A 447 8.90 -6.85 -10.43
C ASN A 447 8.42 -7.74 -11.60
N ASP A 448 7.24 -7.49 -12.18
CA ASP A 448 6.66 -8.37 -13.21
C ASP A 448 7.53 -8.41 -14.47
N GLY A 449 8.11 -7.28 -14.88
CA GLY A 449 9.09 -7.26 -15.98
C GLY A 449 10.32 -8.14 -15.71
N LYS A 450 10.85 -8.11 -14.48
CA LYS A 450 12.00 -8.95 -14.10
C LYS A 450 11.61 -10.43 -14.03
N LYS A 451 10.44 -10.75 -13.48
CA LYS A 451 9.91 -12.12 -13.45
C LYS A 451 9.71 -12.66 -14.87
N CYS A 452 9.18 -11.83 -15.77
CA CYS A 452 9.02 -12.17 -17.18
C CYS A 452 10.38 -12.44 -17.84
N GLU A 453 11.40 -11.62 -17.58
CA GLU A 453 12.77 -11.88 -18.08
C GLU A 453 13.35 -13.19 -17.55
N VAL A 454 13.08 -13.58 -16.29
CA VAL A 454 13.50 -14.89 -15.76
C VAL A 454 12.79 -16.05 -16.48
N ILE A 455 11.48 -15.91 -16.76
CA ILE A 455 10.70 -16.91 -17.51
C ILE A 455 11.28 -17.03 -18.92
N ARG A 456 11.45 -15.90 -19.62
CA ARG A 456 12.05 -15.86 -20.96
C ARG A 456 13.44 -16.47 -20.97
N PHE A 457 14.29 -16.15 -20.00
CA PHE A 457 15.62 -16.73 -19.91
C PHE A 457 15.55 -18.27 -19.81
N LYS A 458 14.64 -18.82 -19.00
CA LYS A 458 14.48 -20.28 -18.87
C LYS A 458 13.97 -20.96 -20.14
N LEU A 459 13.18 -20.27 -20.95
CA LEU A 459 12.62 -20.79 -22.19
C LEU A 459 13.58 -20.64 -23.38
N ASP A 460 14.22 -19.47 -23.49
CA ASP A 460 14.99 -19.06 -24.66
C ASP A 460 16.51 -19.32 -24.52
N ALA A 461 17.04 -19.43 -23.29
CA ALA A 461 18.47 -19.67 -23.12
C ALA A 461 18.85 -21.08 -23.61
N ALA A 462 20.01 -21.18 -24.26
CA ALA A 462 20.53 -22.49 -24.66
C ALA A 462 20.76 -23.38 -23.43
N GLN A 463 20.56 -24.69 -23.61
CA GLN A 463 20.72 -25.68 -22.54
C GLN A 463 22.08 -25.58 -21.83
N GLU A 464 23.15 -25.29 -22.57
CA GLU A 464 24.50 -25.13 -21.99
C GLU A 464 24.61 -23.96 -20.99
N CYS A 465 23.76 -22.94 -21.12
CA CYS A 465 23.68 -21.83 -20.17
C CYS A 465 22.95 -22.25 -18.89
N LEU A 466 21.88 -23.03 -19.02
CA LEU A 466 21.14 -23.60 -17.88
C LEU A 466 22.00 -24.62 -17.13
N ASP A 467 22.74 -25.46 -17.86
CA ASP A 467 23.69 -26.43 -17.30
C ASP A 467 24.86 -25.75 -16.57
N ALA A 468 25.21 -24.51 -16.97
CA ALA A 468 26.17 -23.68 -16.29
C ALA A 468 25.61 -22.99 -15.03
N GLY A 469 24.36 -23.25 -14.67
CA GLY A 469 23.69 -22.73 -13.47
C GLY A 469 23.19 -21.29 -13.61
N LEU A 470 23.06 -20.75 -14.83
CA LEU A 470 22.42 -19.46 -15.05
C LEU A 470 20.90 -19.62 -14.93
N THR A 471 20.27 -18.78 -14.12
CA THR A 471 18.83 -18.86 -13.82
C THR A 471 18.02 -17.74 -14.44
N GLY A 472 18.69 -16.66 -14.90
CA GLY A 472 18.06 -15.45 -15.41
C GLY A 472 17.79 -14.41 -14.31
N GLU A 473 18.02 -14.74 -13.04
CA GLU A 473 17.82 -13.81 -11.91
C GLU A 473 18.93 -12.76 -11.83
N GLY A 474 20.13 -13.06 -12.35
CA GLY A 474 21.23 -12.12 -12.43
C GLY A 474 21.07 -11.16 -13.60
N SER A 475 21.25 -9.86 -13.36
CA SER A 475 21.18 -8.79 -14.39
C SER A 475 22.17 -8.94 -15.55
N SER A 476 23.18 -9.82 -15.41
CA SER A 476 24.20 -10.10 -16.42
C SER A 476 24.13 -11.53 -16.99
N ASP A 477 23.10 -12.31 -16.65
CA ASP A 477 23.04 -13.73 -17.03
C ASP A 477 22.89 -13.93 -18.54
N TRP A 478 22.17 -13.05 -19.24
CA TRP A 478 22.15 -13.02 -20.71
C TRP A 478 23.56 -12.79 -21.30
N GLN A 479 24.33 -11.87 -20.74
CA GLN A 479 25.70 -11.60 -21.19
C GLN A 479 26.62 -12.79 -20.92
N LYS A 480 26.50 -13.44 -19.75
CA LYS A 480 27.25 -14.65 -19.42
C LYS A 480 26.87 -15.81 -20.34
N CYS A 481 25.58 -15.98 -20.63
CA CYS A 481 25.09 -17.01 -21.54
C CYS A 481 25.65 -16.79 -22.95
N ASN A 482 25.61 -15.56 -23.48
CA ASN A 482 26.22 -15.21 -24.76
C ASN A 482 27.73 -15.54 -24.77
N ALA A 483 28.45 -15.30 -23.67
CA ALA A 483 29.86 -15.64 -23.56
C ALA A 483 30.12 -17.16 -23.53
N ILE A 484 29.22 -17.95 -22.92
CA ILE A 484 29.29 -19.42 -22.93
C ILE A 484 29.05 -19.94 -24.35
N GLN A 485 27.99 -19.47 -25.00
CA GLN A 485 27.66 -19.84 -26.38
C GLN A 485 28.79 -19.48 -27.35
N PHE A 486 29.41 -18.31 -27.18
CA PHE A 486 30.56 -17.91 -27.99
C PHE A 486 31.74 -18.89 -27.83
N LYS A 487 32.07 -19.29 -26.60
CA LYS A 487 33.13 -20.28 -26.33
C LYS A 487 32.78 -21.68 -26.85
N ALA A 488 31.51 -22.07 -26.83
CA ALA A 488 31.03 -23.30 -27.43
C ALA A 488 31.17 -23.27 -28.96
N GLY A 489 30.84 -22.13 -29.58
CA GLY A 489 31.06 -21.86 -31.00
C GLY A 489 32.53 -21.97 -31.41
N GLU A 490 33.46 -21.43 -30.61
CA GLU A 490 34.91 -21.59 -30.84
C GLU A 490 35.36 -23.06 -30.81
N LYS A 491 34.83 -23.86 -29.87
CA LYS A 491 35.09 -25.31 -29.82
C LYS A 491 34.52 -26.03 -31.04
N CYS A 492 33.34 -25.65 -31.51
CA CYS A 492 32.76 -26.22 -32.73
C CYS A 492 33.61 -25.87 -33.97
N GLY A 493 34.08 -24.62 -34.08
CA GLY A 493 35.02 -24.19 -35.13
C GLY A 493 36.33 -24.97 -35.12
N LEU A 494 36.87 -25.27 -33.93
CA LEU A 494 38.06 -26.11 -33.77
C LEU A 494 37.82 -27.56 -34.22
N ILE A 495 36.66 -28.14 -33.89
CA ILE A 495 36.29 -29.50 -34.30
C ILE A 495 36.07 -29.57 -35.81
N GLN A 496 35.35 -28.60 -36.38
CA GLN A 496 35.14 -28.52 -37.82
C GLN A 496 36.46 -28.35 -38.58
N PHE A 497 37.40 -27.52 -38.09
CA PHE A 497 38.73 -27.43 -38.67
C PHE A 497 39.44 -28.78 -38.66
N LYS A 498 39.45 -29.49 -37.54
CA LYS A 498 40.12 -30.80 -37.46
C LYS A 498 39.48 -31.88 -38.33
N LEU A 499 38.17 -31.82 -38.55
CA LEU A 499 37.46 -32.80 -39.38
C LEU A 499 37.57 -32.50 -40.87
N ASN A 500 37.58 -31.21 -41.25
CA ASN A 500 37.43 -30.79 -42.64
C ASN A 500 38.70 -30.16 -43.25
N ALA A 501 39.70 -29.81 -42.44
CA ALA A 501 40.95 -29.28 -42.98
C ALA A 501 41.70 -30.37 -43.76
N PRO A 502 42.19 -30.06 -44.97
CA PRO A 502 43.08 -30.97 -45.70
C PRO A 502 44.31 -31.34 -44.87
N GLN A 503 44.84 -32.54 -45.12
CA GLN A 503 45.94 -33.09 -44.35
C GLN A 503 47.19 -32.20 -44.42
N GLU A 504 47.43 -31.51 -45.54
CA GLU A 504 48.58 -30.61 -45.69
C GLU A 504 48.52 -29.42 -44.73
N CYS A 505 47.31 -28.95 -44.38
CA CYS A 505 47.12 -27.89 -43.41
C CYS A 505 47.41 -28.35 -41.98
N LEU A 506 47.03 -29.59 -41.65
CA LEU A 506 47.35 -30.20 -40.35
C LEU A 506 48.85 -30.48 -40.21
N ASP A 507 49.49 -30.96 -41.28
CA ASP A 507 50.93 -31.22 -41.34
C ASP A 507 51.75 -29.93 -41.23
N ALA A 508 51.22 -28.81 -41.71
CA ALA A 508 51.79 -27.48 -41.52
C ALA A 508 51.62 -26.92 -40.08
N GLY A 509 51.02 -27.70 -39.18
CA GLY A 509 50.85 -27.34 -37.78
C GLY A 509 49.66 -26.40 -37.51
N LEU A 510 48.74 -26.24 -38.46
CA LEU A 510 47.51 -25.49 -38.23
C LEU A 510 46.55 -26.35 -37.40
N THR A 511 46.01 -25.75 -36.34
CA THR A 511 45.25 -26.52 -35.33
C THR A 511 43.78 -26.17 -35.29
N GLY A 512 43.38 -25.07 -35.94
CA GLY A 512 42.04 -24.49 -35.85
C GLY A 512 41.83 -23.63 -34.61
N LYS A 513 42.87 -23.43 -33.78
CA LYS A 513 42.78 -22.63 -32.54
C LYS A 513 42.76 -21.13 -32.81
N ARG A 514 43.22 -20.68 -33.97
CA ARG A 514 43.15 -19.28 -34.39
C ARG A 514 42.17 -19.16 -35.54
N ASN A 515 41.35 -18.11 -35.54
CA ASN A 515 40.47 -17.79 -36.66
C ASN A 515 41.25 -17.61 -37.98
N SER A 516 42.54 -17.26 -37.91
CA SER A 516 43.42 -17.17 -39.09
C SER A 516 43.86 -18.52 -39.66
N ASP A 517 43.73 -19.64 -38.94
CA ASP A 517 44.23 -20.95 -39.39
C ASP A 517 43.50 -21.42 -40.67
N TRP A 518 42.21 -21.12 -40.86
CA TRP A 518 41.51 -21.36 -42.14
C TRP A 518 42.09 -20.55 -43.29
N ARG A 519 42.38 -19.27 -43.03
CA ARG A 519 42.98 -18.38 -44.03
C ARG A 519 44.41 -18.78 -44.36
N ASP A 520 45.15 -19.29 -43.39
CA ASP A 520 46.51 -19.80 -43.60
C ASP A 520 46.50 -21.16 -44.31
N CYS A 521 45.53 -22.02 -44.01
CA CYS A 521 45.29 -23.26 -44.73
C CYS A 521 44.98 -23.00 -46.22
N GLU A 522 44.15 -21.99 -46.50
CA GLU A 522 43.82 -21.63 -47.88
C GLU A 522 45.03 -21.13 -48.68
N LYS A 523 45.98 -20.43 -48.03
CA LYS A 523 47.26 -20.07 -48.67
C LYS A 523 48.11 -21.30 -49.02
N ILE A 524 48.11 -22.32 -48.15
CA ILE A 524 48.84 -23.56 -48.38
C ILE A 524 48.23 -24.28 -49.57
N ARG A 525 46.90 -24.45 -49.56
CA ARG A 525 46.16 -25.06 -50.67
C ARG A 525 46.37 -24.31 -51.97
N PHE A 526 46.27 -22.98 -51.98
CA PHE A 526 46.50 -22.18 -53.18
C PHE A 526 47.91 -22.40 -53.74
N LYS A 527 48.94 -22.47 -52.91
CA LYS A 527 50.32 -22.74 -53.38
C LYS A 527 50.51 -24.15 -53.93
N GLN A 528 49.72 -25.12 -53.48
CA GLN A 528 49.83 -26.52 -53.90
C GLN A 528 48.97 -26.82 -55.13
N ASP A 529 47.75 -26.30 -55.14
CA ASP A 529 46.69 -26.66 -56.08
C ASP A 529 46.50 -25.63 -57.20
N ALA A 530 46.94 -24.37 -57.01
CA ALA A 530 46.74 -23.37 -58.05
C ALA A 530 47.62 -23.69 -59.27
N PRO A 531 47.07 -23.58 -60.48
CA PRO A 531 47.85 -23.66 -61.71
C PRO A 531 49.04 -22.71 -61.70
N GLN A 532 50.16 -23.14 -62.30
CA GLN A 532 51.42 -22.37 -62.31
C GLN A 532 51.22 -20.95 -62.86
N GLU A 533 50.35 -20.79 -63.84
CA GLU A 533 49.99 -19.49 -64.41
C GLU A 533 49.37 -18.50 -63.41
N CYS A 534 48.63 -18.99 -62.42
CA CYS A 534 48.09 -18.14 -61.36
C CYS A 534 49.18 -17.70 -60.39
N ILE A 535 50.15 -18.59 -60.11
CA ILE A 535 51.33 -18.28 -59.32
C ILE A 535 52.24 -17.27 -60.05
N ASP A 536 52.45 -17.46 -61.35
CA ASP A 536 53.24 -16.57 -62.21
C ASP A 536 52.60 -15.18 -62.33
N ALA A 537 51.26 -15.10 -62.27
CA ALA A 537 50.50 -13.86 -62.20
C ALA A 537 50.58 -13.16 -60.82
N GLY A 538 51.33 -13.72 -59.86
CA GLY A 538 51.55 -13.13 -58.54
C GLY A 538 50.41 -13.34 -57.54
N LEU A 539 49.47 -14.25 -57.84
CA LEU A 539 48.43 -14.63 -56.87
C LEU A 539 49.04 -15.55 -55.80
N THR A 540 48.73 -15.27 -54.54
CA THR A 540 49.45 -15.89 -53.41
C THR A 540 48.54 -16.72 -52.50
N GLY A 541 47.23 -16.70 -52.75
CA GLY A 541 46.21 -17.28 -51.88
C GLY A 541 46.01 -16.50 -50.59
N THR A 542 46.63 -15.32 -50.45
CA THR A 542 46.55 -14.52 -49.21
C THR A 542 45.24 -13.74 -49.11
N HIS A 543 44.56 -13.56 -50.24
CA HIS A 543 43.24 -12.96 -50.34
C HIS A 543 42.19 -13.98 -50.81
N PRO A 544 40.98 -14.01 -50.24
CA PRO A 544 39.91 -14.92 -50.67
C PRO A 544 39.55 -14.82 -52.16
N GLU A 545 39.84 -13.67 -52.78
CA GLU A 545 39.59 -13.42 -54.20
C GLU A 545 40.63 -14.04 -55.14
N ASP A 546 41.77 -14.52 -54.63
CA ASP A 546 42.85 -15.01 -55.49
C ASP A 546 42.41 -16.23 -56.31
N TRP A 547 41.57 -17.11 -55.76
CA TRP A 547 40.95 -18.21 -56.52
C TRP A 547 40.05 -17.72 -57.63
N ARG A 548 39.22 -16.71 -57.36
CA ARG A 548 38.33 -16.12 -58.36
C ARG A 548 39.12 -15.43 -59.48
N LYS A 549 40.22 -14.75 -59.14
CA LYS A 549 41.15 -14.13 -60.11
C LYS A 549 41.88 -15.18 -60.93
N CYS A 550 42.32 -16.26 -60.29
CA CYS A 550 42.94 -17.41 -60.96
C CYS A 550 42.00 -18.07 -61.96
N ASP A 551 40.74 -18.32 -61.57
CA ASP A 551 39.72 -18.86 -62.46
C ASP A 551 39.44 -17.94 -63.66
N LYS A 552 39.43 -16.62 -63.43
CA LYS A 552 39.26 -15.64 -64.51
C LYS A 552 40.42 -15.70 -65.50
N LEU A 553 41.66 -15.69 -65.03
CA LEU A 553 42.86 -15.78 -65.86
C LEU A 553 42.87 -17.07 -66.69
N ARG A 554 42.51 -18.20 -66.09
CA ARG A 554 42.43 -19.48 -66.80
C ARG A 554 41.41 -19.45 -67.93
N ARG A 555 40.22 -18.89 -67.69
CA ARG A 555 39.17 -18.75 -68.71
C ARG A 555 39.58 -17.80 -69.84
N GLU A 556 40.28 -16.71 -69.52
CA GLU A 556 40.79 -15.76 -70.53
C GLU A 556 41.84 -16.44 -71.43
N LYS A 557 42.77 -17.22 -70.87
CA LYS A 557 43.73 -18.01 -71.66
C LYS A 557 43.08 -19.10 -72.50
N GLU A 558 42.12 -19.85 -71.95
CA GLU A 558 41.37 -20.86 -72.72
C GLU A 558 40.63 -20.22 -73.91
N TYR A 559 40.21 -18.97 -73.78
CA TYR A 559 39.58 -18.21 -74.86
C TYR A 559 40.60 -17.77 -75.91
N GLU A 560 41.76 -17.24 -75.50
CA GLU A 560 42.86 -16.85 -76.39
C GLU A 560 43.42 -18.05 -77.19
N GLU A 561 43.68 -19.19 -76.54
CA GLU A 561 44.14 -20.42 -77.20
C GLU A 561 43.11 -20.98 -78.18
N ARG A 562 41.81 -20.76 -77.92
CA ARG A 562 40.73 -21.16 -78.82
C ARG A 562 40.60 -20.22 -80.03
N GLU A 563 40.85 -18.91 -79.88
CA GLU A 563 40.85 -17.98 -81.02
C GLU A 563 42.03 -18.21 -81.97
N GLU A 564 43.20 -18.63 -81.48
CA GLU A 564 44.34 -19.00 -82.34
C GLU A 564 44.12 -20.30 -83.14
N GLY A 565 43.13 -21.13 -82.75
CA GLY A 565 42.79 -22.40 -83.39
C GLY A 565 41.82 -22.32 -84.57
N TYR A 566 41.11 -21.20 -84.77
CA TYR A 566 40.10 -21.05 -85.83
C TYR A 566 40.52 -20.02 -86.88
N GLY A 567 41.20 -20.50 -87.92
CA GLY A 567 41.32 -19.77 -89.17
C GLY A 567 39.96 -19.62 -89.87
N ASN A 568 39.56 -18.36 -90.09
CA ASN A 568 38.54 -17.88 -91.04
C ASN A 568 37.21 -18.64 -91.15
N GLY A 569 36.15 -18.01 -90.64
CA GLY A 569 34.79 -18.19 -91.14
C GLY A 569 33.73 -18.23 -90.04
N ASP A 570 33.04 -17.09 -89.87
CA ASP A 570 31.73 -16.96 -89.22
C ASP A 570 31.65 -17.36 -87.73
N ALA A 571 32.26 -16.55 -86.86
CA ALA A 571 32.02 -16.61 -85.42
C ALA A 571 30.92 -15.61 -85.00
N ILE A 572 29.83 -16.14 -84.45
CA ILE A 572 28.88 -15.38 -83.62
C ILE A 572 29.61 -15.02 -82.31
N PRO A 573 29.66 -13.75 -81.88
CA PRO A 573 30.38 -13.39 -80.66
C PRO A 573 29.68 -13.99 -79.44
N TYR A 574 30.41 -14.81 -78.68
CA TYR A 574 29.99 -15.19 -77.33
C TYR A 574 30.35 -14.06 -76.35
N PRO A 575 29.50 -13.81 -75.32
CA PRO A 575 29.68 -12.68 -74.42
C PRO A 575 30.97 -12.80 -73.62
N LYS A 576 31.68 -11.68 -73.49
CA LYS A 576 32.86 -11.56 -72.63
C LYS A 576 32.47 -11.76 -71.15
N PRO A 577 33.38 -12.30 -70.31
CA PRO A 577 33.09 -12.74 -68.95
C PRO A 577 32.80 -11.61 -67.94
N ASP A 578 32.86 -10.35 -68.35
CA ASP A 578 32.66 -9.16 -67.53
C ASP A 578 31.23 -8.58 -67.58
N GLY A 579 30.29 -9.19 -68.32
CA GLY A 579 28.86 -8.89 -68.20
C GLY A 579 28.43 -7.48 -68.64
N ALA A 580 29.31 -6.74 -69.32
CA ALA A 580 28.96 -5.47 -69.93
C ALA A 580 28.22 -5.73 -71.25
N TYR A 581 26.89 -5.61 -71.23
CA TYR A 581 26.12 -5.47 -72.46
C TYR A 581 26.32 -4.04 -72.99
N ASP A 582 26.96 -3.89 -74.14
CA ASP A 582 26.79 -2.68 -74.94
C ASP A 582 25.30 -2.56 -75.29
N LYS A 583 24.67 -1.45 -74.90
CA LYS A 583 23.25 -1.19 -75.16
C LYS A 583 22.99 -1.24 -76.68
N PRO A 584 21.99 -1.99 -77.16
CA PRO A 584 21.61 -1.92 -78.56
C PRO A 584 21.14 -0.49 -78.91
N GLU A 585 21.46 -0.03 -80.12
CA GLU A 585 21.10 1.31 -80.63
C GLU A 585 19.57 1.53 -80.80
N ASP A 586 18.75 0.51 -80.53
CA ASP A 586 17.29 0.52 -80.72
C ASP A 586 16.50 0.54 -79.39
N TYR A 587 16.89 1.39 -78.44
CA TYR A 587 16.13 1.62 -77.20
C TYR A 587 14.84 2.40 -77.50
N ILE A 588 13.70 1.72 -77.55
CA ILE A 588 12.39 2.36 -77.72
C ILE A 588 11.85 2.75 -76.34
N ASP A 589 11.83 4.05 -76.05
CA ASP A 589 11.22 4.59 -74.85
C ASP A 589 9.69 4.55 -74.96
N VAL A 590 9.06 3.62 -74.24
CA VAL A 590 7.60 3.47 -74.23
C VAL A 590 7.01 4.49 -73.25
N ASN A 591 6.17 5.40 -73.76
CA ASN A 591 5.37 6.34 -72.95
C ASN A 591 4.03 5.69 -72.57
N CYS A 592 3.81 5.50 -71.27
CA CYS A 592 2.55 4.98 -70.73
C CYS A 592 1.47 6.08 -70.67
N ARG A 593 0.18 5.69 -70.67
CA ARG A 593 -0.93 6.66 -70.52
C ARG A 593 -1.16 6.98 -69.04
N ASP A 594 -1.84 8.10 -68.76
CA ASP A 594 -2.26 8.45 -67.40
C ASP A 594 -3.08 7.31 -66.78
N GLY A 595 -2.63 6.81 -65.62
CA GLY A 595 -3.22 5.66 -64.92
C GLY A 595 -2.50 4.31 -65.11
N GLU A 596 -1.40 4.27 -65.86
CA GLU A 596 -0.53 3.10 -66.00
C GLU A 596 0.86 3.35 -65.38
N VAL A 597 1.46 2.32 -64.79
CA VAL A 597 2.82 2.33 -64.24
C VAL A 597 3.76 1.57 -65.18
N LYS A 598 4.93 2.16 -65.47
CA LYS A 598 6.00 1.52 -66.26
C LYS A 598 6.82 0.62 -65.37
N ILE A 599 6.88 -0.67 -65.68
CA ILE A 599 7.79 -1.62 -65.03
C ILE A 599 8.81 -2.10 -66.06
N CYS A 600 10.09 -2.01 -65.71
CA CYS A 600 11.21 -2.43 -66.54
C CYS A 600 12.00 -3.53 -65.83
N ASP A 601 12.24 -4.64 -66.52
CA ASP A 601 13.14 -5.70 -66.06
C ASP A 601 13.98 -6.21 -67.25
N ASN A 602 15.28 -6.41 -67.01
CA ASN A 602 16.27 -6.86 -68.00
C ASN A 602 16.20 -6.15 -69.37
N GLY A 603 16.01 -4.82 -69.36
CA GLY A 603 16.04 -3.99 -70.58
C GLY A 603 14.74 -3.96 -71.38
N TYR A 604 13.67 -4.62 -70.93
CA TYR A 604 12.34 -4.54 -71.53
C TYR A 604 11.36 -3.85 -70.57
N CYS A 605 10.65 -2.84 -71.06
CA CYS A 605 9.66 -2.09 -70.29
C CYS A 605 8.24 -2.34 -70.81
N LYS A 606 7.28 -2.51 -69.90
CA LYS A 606 5.84 -2.57 -70.21
C LYS A 606 5.03 -1.63 -69.30
N CYS A 607 3.92 -1.12 -69.81
CA CYS A 607 2.95 -0.32 -69.06
C CYS A 607 1.85 -1.24 -68.52
N ILE A 608 1.46 -1.07 -67.26
CA ILE A 608 0.39 -1.86 -66.63
C ILE A 608 -0.56 -0.95 -65.83
N PRO A 609 -1.88 -1.19 -65.84
CA PRO A 609 -2.86 -0.38 -65.09
C PRO A 609 -2.65 -0.45 -63.58
N GLN A 610 -2.86 0.67 -62.88
CA GLN A 610 -2.51 0.85 -61.48
C GLN A 610 -3.34 0.01 -60.47
N GLU A 611 -4.45 -0.60 -60.90
CA GLU A 611 -5.38 -1.36 -60.03
C GLU A 611 -4.92 -2.79 -59.65
N TYR A 612 -3.79 -3.27 -60.17
CA TYR A 612 -3.32 -4.66 -59.96
C TYR A 612 -2.13 -4.80 -58.99
N ASN A 613 -1.81 -3.79 -58.18
CA ASN A 613 -0.57 -3.78 -57.39
C ASN A 613 -0.73 -4.08 -55.89
N ASN A 614 -1.89 -4.55 -55.44
CA ASN A 614 -2.10 -5.00 -54.06
C ASN A 614 -2.76 -6.38 -54.04
N GLU A 615 -1.97 -7.43 -54.19
CA GLU A 615 -2.14 -8.77 -53.59
C GLU A 615 -0.90 -9.61 -53.98
N ASP A 616 -0.42 -10.45 -53.06
CA ASP A 616 0.73 -11.37 -53.17
C ASP A 616 2.13 -10.86 -52.78
N ARG A 617 2.34 -10.66 -51.48
CA ARG A 617 3.54 -11.17 -50.81
C ARG A 617 3.32 -11.39 -49.32
N ASN A 618 2.61 -12.47 -48.96
CA ASN A 618 2.79 -13.24 -47.72
C ASN A 618 1.82 -14.42 -47.69
N GLN A 619 2.29 -15.64 -48.01
CA GLN A 619 1.94 -16.87 -47.31
C GLN A 619 2.71 -18.07 -47.88
N GLU A 620 3.44 -18.74 -46.99
CA GLU A 620 3.63 -20.19 -46.80
C GLU A 620 4.77 -20.30 -45.75
N GLU A 621 4.64 -20.96 -44.60
CA GLU A 621 3.94 -22.22 -44.31
C GLU A 621 3.39 -22.23 -42.87
N GLY A 622 2.18 -22.78 -42.70
CA GLY A 622 1.57 -23.13 -41.42
C GLY A 622 0.53 -24.22 -41.64
N GLU A 623 0.90 -25.46 -41.30
CA GLU A 623 0.10 -26.66 -41.52
C GLU A 623 -1.14 -26.75 -40.63
N GLN A 624 -2.15 -27.40 -41.22
CA GLN A 624 -3.51 -27.66 -40.76
C GLN A 624 -3.61 -28.54 -39.51
N LYS A 625 -4.69 -28.35 -38.74
CA LYS A 625 -5.55 -29.46 -38.29
C LYS A 625 -7.00 -29.02 -38.11
N GLU A 626 -7.86 -29.83 -38.73
CA GLU A 626 -9.32 -29.73 -38.84
C GLU A 626 -10.05 -30.08 -37.53
N GLY A 627 -11.31 -29.64 -37.38
CA GLY A 627 -12.20 -30.23 -36.38
C GLY A 627 -13.54 -29.55 -36.06
N SER A 628 -14.43 -29.42 -37.06
CA SER A 628 -15.91 -29.62 -36.98
C SER A 628 -16.81 -28.89 -35.95
N ASP A 629 -17.68 -28.04 -36.51
CA ASP A 629 -19.16 -28.00 -36.41
C ASP A 629 -19.92 -28.09 -35.07
N SER A 630 -20.75 -27.04 -34.79
CA SER A 630 -22.23 -27.08 -34.57
C SER A 630 -22.68 -25.72 -33.98
N SER A 631 -23.38 -24.82 -34.69
CA SER A 631 -24.83 -24.77 -35.02
C SER A 631 -25.82 -24.61 -33.84
N GLY A 632 -26.57 -23.49 -33.85
CA GLY A 632 -27.86 -23.25 -33.14
C GLY A 632 -27.77 -22.18 -32.04
N GLY A 633 -28.32 -20.96 -32.15
CA GLY A 633 -29.74 -20.58 -32.27
C GLY A 633 -30.35 -20.47 -30.85
N GLY A 634 -31.07 -19.46 -30.37
CA GLY A 634 -31.64 -18.20 -30.86
C GLY A 634 -32.55 -17.62 -29.74
N GLY A 635 -33.09 -16.41 -29.92
CA GLY A 635 -34.17 -15.80 -29.11
C GLY A 635 -33.67 -14.88 -27.98
N GLY A 636 -34.08 -13.62 -27.80
CA GLY A 636 -35.20 -12.86 -28.35
C GLY A 636 -36.31 -12.70 -27.30
N THR A 637 -36.42 -11.52 -26.66
CA THR A 637 -37.66 -10.91 -26.15
C THR A 637 -37.50 -9.41 -25.92
N ASP A 638 -38.36 -8.62 -26.57
CA ASP A 638 -38.82 -7.26 -26.22
C ASP A 638 -39.45 -7.24 -24.80
N GLY A 639 -39.69 -6.17 -24.03
CA GLY A 639 -39.74 -4.72 -24.24
C GLY A 639 -40.87 -4.14 -23.34
N GLN A 640 -40.69 -2.97 -22.71
CA GLN A 640 -41.72 -2.00 -22.21
C GLN A 640 -41.02 -0.95 -21.32
N GLN A 641 -40.82 0.31 -21.74
CA GLN A 641 -41.72 1.49 -21.82
C GLN A 641 -42.25 2.08 -20.50
N GLY A 642 -41.95 3.39 -20.34
CA GLY A 642 -42.58 4.37 -19.43
C GLY A 642 -41.53 5.04 -18.53
N GLY A 643 -41.36 6.36 -18.43
CA GLY A 643 -42.05 7.57 -18.88
C GLY A 643 -41.50 8.72 -18.00
N GLY A 644 -41.31 9.90 -18.56
CA GLY A 644 -40.49 10.99 -17.97
C GLY A 644 -40.99 11.62 -16.66
N SER A 645 -40.17 12.46 -16.02
CA SER A 645 -40.29 13.93 -16.07
C SER A 645 -39.27 14.62 -15.16
N ASP A 646 -38.54 15.55 -15.77
CA ASP A 646 -37.96 16.84 -15.33
C ASP A 646 -38.04 17.29 -13.85
N GLY A 647 -36.92 17.86 -13.37
CA GLY A 647 -36.90 18.70 -12.17
C GLY A 647 -35.49 19.07 -11.67
N SER A 648 -34.68 19.79 -12.46
CA SER A 648 -33.46 20.44 -11.98
C SER A 648 -33.70 21.95 -11.87
N SER A 649 -33.66 22.47 -10.65
CA SER A 649 -33.58 23.91 -10.37
C SER A 649 -32.25 24.22 -9.69
N SER A 650 -31.47 25.02 -10.39
CA SER A 650 -30.33 25.79 -9.93
C SER A 650 -30.80 27.00 -9.12
N ASP A 651 -30.13 27.32 -8.01
CA ASP A 651 -30.17 28.67 -7.42
C ASP A 651 -28.80 29.04 -6.84
N THR A 652 -28.12 29.94 -7.56
CA THR A 652 -27.11 30.88 -7.07
C THR A 652 -27.78 32.12 -6.50
N PRO A 653 -27.15 32.82 -5.54
CA PRO A 653 -27.30 34.27 -5.46
C PRO A 653 -25.95 34.98 -5.58
N THR A 654 -25.88 35.83 -6.60
CA THR A 654 -25.04 37.02 -6.68
C THR A 654 -25.64 38.11 -5.80
N ASP A 655 -24.82 38.88 -5.08
CA ASP A 655 -25.07 40.29 -4.80
C ASP A 655 -23.74 41.03 -4.68
N GLU A 656 -23.54 41.98 -5.59
CA GLU A 656 -22.54 43.04 -5.54
C GLU A 656 -23.20 44.28 -4.90
N ASP A 657 -22.54 44.93 -3.93
CA ASP A 657 -22.47 46.40 -3.90
C ASP A 657 -21.37 46.94 -2.96
N SER A 658 -20.27 47.37 -3.58
CA SER A 658 -19.67 48.73 -3.54
C SER A 658 -19.40 49.50 -2.22
N GLY A 659 -18.09 49.67 -1.93
CA GLY A 659 -17.41 50.90 -1.45
C GLY A 659 -17.43 51.19 0.06
N SER A 660 -16.33 51.53 0.75
CA SER A 660 -15.26 52.49 0.41
C SER A 660 -14.08 52.39 1.40
N ASP A 661 -12.93 52.91 0.97
CA ASP A 661 -11.61 52.99 1.61
C ASP A 661 -11.54 53.47 3.08
N SER A 662 -10.56 52.97 3.84
CA SER A 662 -9.52 53.80 4.50
C SER A 662 -8.39 52.97 5.10
N SER A 663 -7.19 53.37 4.68
CA SER A 663 -5.84 53.06 5.17
C SER A 663 -5.60 53.29 6.66
N GLY A 664 -4.70 52.49 7.26
CA GLY A 664 -4.05 52.80 8.54
C GLY A 664 -3.06 51.72 8.97
N ASN A 665 -1.77 51.95 8.71
CA ASN A 665 -0.63 51.29 9.36
C ASN A 665 -0.72 51.45 10.89
N GLU A 666 -0.22 50.47 11.65
CA GLU A 666 0.75 50.72 12.72
C GLU A 666 1.37 49.41 13.22
N ASP A 667 2.69 49.35 13.11
CA ASP A 667 3.60 48.42 13.78
C ASP A 667 3.49 48.56 15.30
N SER A 668 3.69 47.47 16.04
CA SER A 668 4.23 47.54 17.40
C SER A 668 4.96 46.26 17.79
N SER A 669 6.28 46.37 17.69
CA SER A 669 7.28 45.58 18.38
C SER A 669 7.19 45.75 19.89
N GLY A 670 7.35 44.66 20.64
CA GLY A 670 7.44 44.65 22.11
C GLY A 670 8.68 43.89 22.55
N SER A 671 9.74 44.64 22.87
CA SER A 671 11.03 44.15 23.35
C SER A 671 10.99 43.53 24.75
N SER A 672 11.86 42.53 24.88
CA SER A 672 12.63 42.09 26.06
C SER A 672 12.82 43.09 27.21
N GLY A 673 12.64 42.62 28.44
CA GLY A 673 13.12 43.25 29.67
C GLY A 673 13.60 42.19 30.67
N SER A 674 14.91 42.14 30.85
CA SER A 674 15.66 41.33 31.81
C SER A 674 15.51 41.87 33.24
N ASP A 675 15.44 41.01 34.26
CA ASP A 675 15.77 41.39 35.64
C ASP A 675 16.53 40.29 36.40
N ASN A 676 17.81 40.59 36.53
CA ASN A 676 18.79 40.37 37.60
C ASN A 676 18.55 39.39 38.78
N SER A 677 19.61 38.59 38.95
CA SER A 677 20.17 37.95 40.14
C SER A 677 20.28 38.80 41.43
N GLY A 678 20.16 38.13 42.57
CA GLY A 678 20.58 38.63 43.88
C GLY A 678 20.70 37.51 44.93
N GLU A 679 21.93 37.02 45.14
CA GLU A 679 22.36 36.29 46.34
C GLU A 679 22.45 37.25 47.55
N GLU A 680 21.93 36.86 48.72
CA GLU A 680 22.51 37.26 50.01
C GLU A 680 22.43 36.14 51.05
N ARG A 681 23.53 36.01 51.80
CA ARG A 681 23.79 35.08 52.90
C ARG A 681 23.38 35.68 54.25
N GLY A 682 23.07 34.81 55.21
CA GLY A 682 23.09 35.05 56.66
C GLY A 682 21.90 34.32 57.31
N GLY A 683 22.01 33.52 58.36
CA GLY A 683 23.04 33.33 59.38
C GLY A 683 22.30 33.10 60.71
N ASP A 684 22.57 31.96 61.34
CA ASP A 684 22.36 31.60 62.76
C ASP A 684 20.96 31.74 63.41
N ASP A 685 20.37 30.61 63.83
CA ASP A 685 20.14 30.40 65.26
C ASP A 685 19.99 28.92 65.65
N SER A 686 20.52 28.61 66.83
CA SER A 686 20.77 27.29 67.38
C SER A 686 19.62 26.71 68.22
N SER A 687 19.73 25.41 68.51
CA SER A 687 19.16 24.63 69.65
C SER A 687 17.81 23.97 69.36
N SER A 688 17.52 22.71 69.70
CA SER A 688 18.14 21.77 70.64
C SER A 688 17.63 20.33 70.40
N GLU A 689 18.46 19.39 70.83
CA GLU A 689 18.35 17.93 70.96
C GLU A 689 16.95 17.32 71.22
N ASN A 690 16.70 16.14 70.63
CA ASN A 690 16.54 14.91 71.42
C ASN A 690 16.66 13.64 70.56
N VAL A 691 17.72 12.87 70.85
CA VAL A 691 17.95 11.49 70.44
C VAL A 691 17.51 10.60 71.59
N ILE A 692 16.56 9.68 71.39
CA ILE A 692 16.54 8.38 72.10
C ILE A 692 15.92 7.31 71.16
N ASN A 693 16.81 6.55 70.52
CA ASN A 693 16.69 5.11 70.33
C ASN A 693 17.37 4.45 71.57
N PRO A 694 17.36 3.12 71.84
CA PRO A 694 16.89 2.01 71.00
C PRO A 694 16.18 0.86 71.75
N SER A 695 15.56 -0.05 70.98
CA SER A 695 15.91 -1.49 70.95
C SER A 695 15.32 -2.13 69.70
#